data_AF-A0A1M5FH97-F1
#
_entry.id   AF-A0A1M5FH97-F1
#
_cell.length_a   1.000
_cell.length_b   1.000
_cell.length_c   1.000
_cell.angle_alpha   90.00
_cell.angle_beta   90.00
_cell.angle_gamma   90.00
#
_symmetry.space_group_name_H-M   'P 1'
#
loop_
_entity.id
_entity.type
_entity.pdbx_description
1 polymer ?
#
loop_
_entity_poly.entity_id
_entity_poly.type
_entity_poly.pdbx_seq_one_letter_code
_entity_poly.pdbx_strand_id
1 'polypeptide(L)'
;MKVFAKTGLTLAGLVGLFLAVSSCTQTDKPEVFKQYEFTQPAEKVRIHTWWHWVDGMITKEGITKDLESMKKVGIAQATILNLGFPQNASVLPSENYKIEKVKFVTDKWYEMFEWALQEAKRLGITIGVHNCDGWSESGGPWIKPEMSMKKFVYTKTIIPSGFKGKIKLDKPYNNFDFYKDVAVVAYKNSGLKKNSFQSANPEIIINNQQKIAPSTIFEAKKGDSIEFIFNADFVADKILVFQGYKVGSSGINKNTSSQYTLMSSNNGGESYKEITRFNLTCFNDTAIINFPRTKSSRFKLIISDGLSLSTWRNSKYLLSHVELLADGDHSGFAPAVPRVFEKTASGNILDVKQLDEKGIDLGGYKAIKSNEIVNLSNQMNSDGIIDIDLPDGDWTILRFGYTTTGVVNSPSTVEGEGLECDKMDTTALNVHFSNFPQKLVQHSKGLNGSTFKFLLIDSWECDFQNWTAQMPEEFEKRRGYSLIDWLPVLCGDVVGDMDLSEGFLYDFRKTIAEMIEENFYLHFSELCHRNNLEMHAEVIYGGGMYPPLDVLKANSYADLPMTEFWTLANDGVITYSPLKNNPLSSLASLSGLYNKPVLASEAFTASCRHSETPADLKLYGDRAFCSGINQMVLHSYVHQPNEQKPGLTLYAFGSHFNRNTPWWNYSRGWLDYQARIQYVLQKGIIPAEVLYFVGDQLPHDLNVELVNNLPKDIHAIPCNFDLLQNAVVKEGKISFPSGAEFSILALPNVRSINYSTLIEIDRLVRDGAVVFGEKPQYLLSLKDMTENRNGFEKLMSELWGDYKKGETGRNPHGKGLVCWGASVNDMLKELKVAPALSTTLPDSLEVLSIHKTTPEEDVFFVVNQHNQLLNFECNFAVGDKSLEIWNPMTGECKNQLVYIQSNEETTVPVRLQPNESLFFIFKKGSRKNFVTKVELDGRQIFPAQAEGVSSDVVPEIKLENGNWSLTGYVNGVYHTTTNLGERVSFDAVSPDIYNVSDFSGSVSFLSIGGDSIEPVTISNLGLLTESDVSQIKYFSGEMKYVIDFSVPSEYLDNRSSVCLDLGIFGTTGEVRLNGRFLENVWFPGVTIPVTEILTKHNRLEIVIATTNRNRLIGDLREKGHLNNIWTSYIGVRKGFNLGVSGLAGPLKLIKYSEKPCVERKSAKKERG
;
A
#
# COMPACT_ATOMS: atom_id res chain seq x y z
N MET A 1 -20.56 47.15 33.50
CA MET A 1 -20.74 47.52 34.93
C MET A 1 -19.95 46.50 35.75
N LYS A 2 -18.66 46.72 36.05
CA LYS A 2 -18.08 47.38 37.26
C LYS A 2 -18.62 46.85 38.60
N VAL A 3 -17.81 46.07 39.33
CA VAL A 3 -17.50 46.21 40.78
C VAL A 3 -16.16 45.47 41.10
N PHE A 4 -15.12 46.26 41.42
CA PHE A 4 -13.95 46.09 42.32
C PHE A 4 -13.18 44.74 42.39
N ALA A 5 -11.86 44.61 42.16
CA ALA A 5 -10.63 45.40 42.43
C ALA A 5 -10.12 45.42 43.90
N LYS A 6 -8.98 44.73 44.14
CA LYS A 6 -7.86 44.94 45.11
C LYS A 6 -7.09 43.61 45.18
N THR A 7 -5.77 43.44 45.07
CA THR A 7 -4.50 44.19 45.21
C THR A 7 -3.41 43.24 44.66
N GLY A 8 -2.44 43.57 43.79
CA GLY A 8 -1.26 44.41 44.03
C GLY A 8 -0.01 43.57 44.37
N LEU A 9 0.96 43.49 43.43
CA LEU A 9 2.35 42.96 43.52
C LEU A 9 2.50 41.41 43.62
N THR A 10 3.44 40.70 42.98
CA THR A 10 4.74 41.06 42.37
C THR A 10 5.20 39.98 41.38
N LEU A 11 5.99 40.42 40.40
CA LEU A 11 6.71 39.68 39.37
C LEU A 11 7.73 38.68 39.97
N ALA A 12 7.33 37.46 40.33
CA ALA A 12 8.24 36.37 40.72
C ALA A 12 7.69 34.93 40.58
N GLY A 13 6.55 34.74 39.89
CA GLY A 13 5.83 33.47 39.83
C GLY A 13 5.66 32.84 38.45
N LEU A 14 6.34 33.34 37.41
CA LEU A 14 6.14 32.93 36.01
C LEU A 14 7.20 31.95 35.46
N VAL A 15 8.04 31.38 36.33
CA VAL A 15 9.02 30.32 35.99
C VAL A 15 8.59 28.94 36.53
N GLY A 16 7.46 28.85 37.25
CA GLY A 16 7.01 27.62 37.92
C GLY A 16 5.85 26.85 37.26
N LEU A 17 5.33 27.29 36.11
CA LEU A 17 4.15 26.68 35.46
C LEU A 17 4.38 26.17 34.03
N PHE A 18 5.64 25.98 33.63
CA PHE A 18 6.05 25.33 32.37
C PHE A 18 6.64 23.92 32.58
N LEU A 19 6.50 23.33 33.78
CA LEU A 19 7.09 22.02 34.14
C LEU A 19 6.07 21.02 34.74
N ALA A 20 4.79 21.10 34.34
CA ALA A 20 3.77 20.13 34.76
C ALA A 20 2.94 19.56 33.59
N VAL A 21 3.57 19.44 32.41
CA VAL A 21 3.25 18.40 31.42
C VAL A 21 4.49 17.51 31.30
N SER A 22 4.99 17.02 32.43
CA SER A 22 5.71 15.75 32.41
C SER A 22 4.64 14.69 32.27
N SER A 23 4.38 14.32 31.01
CA SER A 23 3.91 13.00 30.67
C SER A 23 4.59 11.98 31.59
N CYS A 24 3.81 11.06 32.13
CA CYS A 24 4.34 9.85 32.74
C CYS A 24 5.26 9.16 31.72
N THR A 25 6.55 9.49 31.73
CA THR A 25 7.58 8.59 31.25
C THR A 25 7.67 7.50 32.30
N GLN A 26 6.73 6.56 32.21
CA GLN A 26 6.98 5.21 32.67
C GLN A 26 8.29 4.84 31.97
N THR A 27 9.39 4.78 32.73
CA THR A 27 10.66 4.29 32.23
C THR A 27 10.43 2.81 31.92
N ASP A 28 9.92 2.54 30.73
CA ASP A 28 9.74 1.20 30.22
C ASP A 28 11.11 0.54 30.25
N LYS A 29 11.16 -0.61 30.90
CA LYS A 29 12.37 -1.46 30.85
C LYS A 29 12.71 -1.66 29.38
N PRO A 30 14.02 -1.67 29.02
CA PRO A 30 14.42 -1.89 27.64
C PRO A 30 13.74 -3.15 27.09
N GLU A 31 13.15 -3.01 25.91
CA GLU A 31 12.36 -4.06 25.28
C GLU A 31 13.32 -5.13 24.73
N VAL A 32 13.51 -6.21 25.50
CA VAL A 32 14.44 -7.30 25.15
C VAL A 32 13.71 -8.43 24.41
N PHE A 33 14.39 -9.07 23.45
CA PHE A 33 13.93 -10.25 22.75
C PHE A 33 13.98 -11.50 23.64
N LYS A 34 12.81 -12.00 24.01
CA LYS A 34 12.66 -13.22 24.82
C LYS A 34 12.34 -14.43 23.95
N GLN A 35 13.10 -15.51 24.14
CA GLN A 35 12.92 -16.77 23.41
C GLN A 35 11.51 -17.35 23.61
N TYR A 36 10.95 -17.33 24.83
CA TYR A 36 9.62 -17.90 25.08
C TYR A 36 8.49 -17.16 24.33
N GLU A 37 8.59 -15.83 24.20
CA GLU A 37 7.60 -15.02 23.46
C GLU A 37 7.74 -15.22 21.94
N PHE A 38 8.93 -15.59 21.46
CA PHE A 38 9.15 -16.00 20.07
C PHE A 38 8.59 -17.39 19.79
N THR A 39 8.87 -18.37 20.66
CA THR A 39 8.35 -19.73 20.49
C THR A 39 6.83 -19.77 20.62
N GLN A 40 6.26 -18.95 21.51
CA GLN A 40 4.82 -18.83 21.74
C GLN A 40 4.36 -17.36 21.64
N PRO A 41 4.14 -16.84 20.42
CA PRO A 41 3.70 -15.47 20.22
C PRO A 41 2.35 -15.19 20.88
N ALA A 42 2.26 -14.06 21.57
CA ALA A 42 1.04 -13.57 22.21
C ALA A 42 -0.05 -13.24 21.16
N GLU A 43 -1.31 -13.19 21.57
CA GLU A 43 -2.44 -12.90 20.66
C GLU A 43 -2.30 -11.55 19.94
N LYS A 44 -1.71 -10.52 20.59
CA LYS A 44 -1.56 -9.18 19.99
C LYS A 44 -0.63 -9.10 18.77
N VAL A 45 0.24 -10.09 18.58
CA VAL A 45 1.20 -10.13 17.46
C VAL A 45 0.81 -11.19 16.42
N ARG A 46 -0.40 -11.76 16.54
CA ARG A 46 -0.92 -12.76 15.61
C ARG A 46 -1.52 -12.10 14.38
N ILE A 47 -1.90 -12.96 13.44
CA ILE A 47 -2.36 -12.58 12.11
C ILE A 47 -3.80 -12.07 12.15
N HIS A 48 -4.07 -11.05 11.36
CA HIS A 48 -5.39 -10.47 11.16
C HIS A 48 -5.96 -10.90 9.80
N THR A 49 -7.24 -10.68 9.54
CA THR A 49 -7.82 -10.93 8.22
C THR A 49 -8.96 -9.97 7.89
N TRP A 50 -9.11 -9.66 6.59
CA TRP A 50 -10.34 -9.09 6.07
C TRP A 50 -11.40 -10.18 5.92
N TRP A 51 -12.58 -9.91 6.48
CA TRP A 51 -13.73 -10.80 6.52
C TRP A 51 -14.89 -10.23 5.70
N HIS A 52 -14.91 -10.57 4.42
CA HIS A 52 -15.86 -10.01 3.46
C HIS A 52 -17.23 -10.66 3.57
N TRP A 53 -18.25 -9.84 3.83
CA TRP A 53 -19.66 -10.20 3.78
C TRP A 53 -20.23 -9.78 2.43
N VAL A 54 -20.30 -10.73 1.50
CA VAL A 54 -20.61 -10.45 0.09
C VAL A 54 -22.10 -10.63 -0.19
N ASP A 55 -22.73 -9.58 -0.71
CA ASP A 55 -24.08 -9.53 -1.29
C ASP A 55 -25.19 -10.03 -0.35
N GLY A 56 -25.05 -9.70 0.94
CA GLY A 56 -26.02 -10.06 1.97
C GLY A 56 -26.14 -11.56 2.23
N MET A 57 -25.24 -12.39 1.69
CA MET A 57 -25.25 -13.85 1.91
C MET A 57 -24.66 -14.17 3.28
N ILE A 58 -25.38 -13.81 4.35
CA ILE A 58 -24.89 -13.84 5.73
C ILE A 58 -25.77 -14.77 6.57
N THR A 59 -25.17 -15.69 7.32
CA THR A 59 -25.90 -16.56 8.26
C THR A 59 -25.18 -16.65 9.61
N LYS A 60 -25.95 -16.78 10.70
CA LYS A 60 -25.40 -16.99 12.05
C LYS A 60 -24.53 -18.24 12.14
N GLU A 61 -24.97 -19.33 11.49
CA GLU A 61 -24.21 -20.59 11.46
C GLU A 61 -22.87 -20.40 10.74
N GLY A 62 -22.87 -19.72 9.58
CA GLY A 62 -21.65 -19.40 8.86
C GLY A 62 -20.71 -18.52 9.69
N ILE A 63 -21.25 -17.52 10.40
CA ILE A 63 -20.48 -16.62 11.27
C ILE A 63 -19.76 -17.41 12.37
N THR A 64 -20.52 -18.26 13.07
CA THR A 64 -19.96 -19.13 14.12
C THR A 64 -18.83 -20.00 13.57
N LYS A 65 -19.06 -20.70 12.46
CA LYS A 65 -18.05 -21.59 11.87
C LYS A 65 -16.84 -20.86 11.31
N ASP A 66 -17.03 -19.66 10.77
CA ASP A 66 -15.92 -18.83 10.30
C ASP A 66 -15.01 -18.40 11.46
N LEU A 67 -15.58 -17.87 12.53
CA LEU A 67 -14.81 -17.44 13.68
C LEU A 67 -14.15 -18.62 14.41
N GLU A 68 -14.81 -19.78 14.51
CA GLU A 68 -14.20 -21.00 15.05
C GLU A 68 -13.01 -21.48 14.19
N SER A 69 -13.17 -21.42 12.86
CA SER A 69 -12.12 -21.74 11.91
C SER A 69 -10.92 -20.78 12.03
N MET A 70 -11.19 -19.47 12.11
CA MET A 70 -10.19 -18.43 12.37
C MET A 70 -9.44 -18.69 13.70
N LYS A 71 -10.17 -18.98 14.79
CA LYS A 71 -9.55 -19.25 16.09
C LYS A 71 -8.67 -20.50 16.07
N LYS A 72 -9.12 -21.56 15.39
CA LYS A 72 -8.39 -22.83 15.25
C LYS A 72 -7.00 -22.60 14.62
N VAL A 73 -6.92 -21.78 13.57
CA VAL A 73 -5.65 -21.50 12.88
C VAL A 73 -4.86 -20.35 13.51
N GLY A 74 -5.42 -19.63 14.48
CA GLY A 74 -4.71 -18.61 15.25
C GLY A 74 -4.83 -17.19 14.72
N ILE A 75 -5.91 -16.86 14.00
CA ILE A 75 -6.29 -15.48 13.70
C ILE A 75 -6.77 -14.81 15.00
N ALA A 76 -6.28 -13.60 15.26
CA ALA A 76 -6.63 -12.83 16.46
C ALA A 76 -7.63 -11.69 16.19
N GLN A 77 -7.72 -11.23 14.94
CA GLN A 77 -8.57 -10.11 14.54
C GLN A 77 -9.21 -10.35 13.17
N ALA A 78 -10.47 -9.97 13.02
CA ALA A 78 -11.18 -9.96 11.75
C ALA A 78 -11.82 -8.59 11.47
N THR A 79 -11.70 -8.08 10.25
CA THR A 79 -12.34 -6.82 9.81
C THR A 79 -13.54 -7.13 8.95
N ILE A 80 -14.75 -6.72 9.33
CA ILE A 80 -15.95 -6.90 8.50
C ILE A 80 -15.97 -5.83 7.41
N LEU A 81 -16.03 -6.28 6.15
CA LEU A 81 -16.33 -5.42 5.00
C LEU A 81 -17.61 -5.95 4.33
N ASN A 82 -18.67 -5.15 4.33
CA ASN A 82 -19.91 -5.50 3.63
C ASN A 82 -19.80 -5.04 2.17
N LEU A 83 -20.13 -5.89 1.20
CA LEU A 83 -19.92 -5.60 -0.23
C LEU A 83 -21.13 -6.03 -1.06
N GLY A 84 -21.38 -5.40 -2.21
CA GLY A 84 -22.39 -5.84 -3.19
C GLY A 84 -21.79 -6.32 -4.50
N PHE A 85 -22.36 -7.38 -5.13
CA PHE A 85 -21.92 -7.82 -6.46
C PHE A 85 -22.06 -6.69 -7.48
N PRO A 86 -21.14 -6.56 -8.46
CA PRO A 86 -21.28 -5.58 -9.52
C PRO A 86 -22.64 -5.73 -10.20
N GLN A 87 -23.46 -4.67 -10.20
CA GLN A 87 -24.83 -4.71 -10.73
C GLN A 87 -24.88 -5.08 -12.24
N ASN A 88 -23.75 -4.92 -12.95
CA ASN A 88 -23.60 -5.27 -14.37
C ASN A 88 -22.92 -6.63 -14.60
N ALA A 89 -22.71 -7.45 -13.56
CA ALA A 89 -22.15 -8.78 -13.73
C ALA A 89 -23.13 -9.66 -14.53
N SER A 90 -22.67 -10.21 -15.65
CA SER A 90 -23.46 -11.06 -16.54
C SER A 90 -23.92 -12.38 -15.91
N VAL A 91 -23.39 -12.72 -14.73
CA VAL A 91 -23.79 -13.89 -13.93
C VAL A 91 -23.76 -13.49 -12.45
N LEU A 92 -24.93 -13.31 -11.84
CA LEU A 92 -25.06 -13.23 -10.39
C LEU A 92 -25.11 -14.66 -9.82
N PRO A 93 -24.20 -15.06 -8.91
CA PRO A 93 -24.20 -16.41 -8.34
C PRO A 93 -25.46 -16.75 -7.52
N SER A 94 -26.28 -15.74 -7.18
CA SER A 94 -27.39 -15.82 -6.23
C SER A 94 -28.54 -16.71 -6.68
N GLU A 95 -28.79 -16.90 -7.98
CA GLU A 95 -29.93 -17.72 -8.43
C GLU A 95 -29.79 -19.20 -8.04
N ASN A 96 -28.54 -19.67 -7.80
CA ASN A 96 -28.27 -21.07 -7.48
C ASN A 96 -27.93 -21.34 -6.00
N TYR A 97 -27.69 -20.31 -5.18
CA TYR A 97 -27.14 -20.50 -3.83
C TYR A 97 -28.20 -20.62 -2.72
N LYS A 98 -29.49 -20.33 -2.99
CA LYS A 98 -30.64 -20.54 -2.08
C LYS A 98 -30.46 -19.99 -0.65
N ILE A 99 -29.83 -18.82 -0.51
CA ILE A 99 -29.70 -18.11 0.76
C ILE A 99 -30.54 -16.84 0.72
N GLU A 100 -31.32 -16.59 1.78
CA GLU A 100 -32.03 -15.34 1.96
C GLU A 100 -31.03 -14.19 2.17
N LYS A 101 -31.10 -13.15 1.33
CA LYS A 101 -30.20 -12.01 1.42
C LYS A 101 -30.55 -11.14 2.64
N VAL A 102 -29.57 -10.93 3.49
CA VAL A 102 -29.59 -9.94 4.58
C VAL A 102 -29.20 -8.59 4.01
N LYS A 103 -30.18 -7.70 3.87
CA LYS A 103 -29.98 -6.35 3.35
C LYS A 103 -29.18 -5.48 4.31
N PHE A 104 -28.23 -4.73 3.77
CA PHE A 104 -27.39 -3.81 4.54
C PHE A 104 -28.22 -2.84 5.40
N VAL A 105 -27.70 -2.49 6.58
CA VAL A 105 -28.28 -1.56 7.58
C VAL A 105 -29.74 -1.80 8.02
N THR A 106 -30.27 -3.01 7.79
CA THR A 106 -31.53 -3.45 8.39
C THR A 106 -31.32 -4.00 9.80
N ASP A 107 -32.38 -4.10 10.61
CA ASP A 107 -32.32 -4.76 11.92
C ASP A 107 -31.74 -6.18 11.82
N LYS A 108 -32.03 -6.88 10.70
CA LYS A 108 -31.49 -8.21 10.43
C LYS A 108 -29.98 -8.21 10.24
N TRP A 109 -29.43 -7.19 9.58
CA TRP A 109 -27.99 -7.03 9.40
C TRP A 109 -27.30 -6.73 10.73
N TYR A 110 -27.86 -5.83 11.53
CA TYR A 110 -27.33 -5.55 12.87
C TYR A 110 -27.44 -6.76 13.79
N GLU A 111 -28.46 -7.62 13.65
CA GLU A 111 -28.53 -8.91 14.35
C GLU A 111 -27.36 -9.83 13.96
N MET A 112 -26.93 -9.84 12.69
CA MET A 112 -25.75 -10.61 12.27
C MET A 112 -24.46 -10.03 12.86
N PHE A 113 -24.30 -8.70 12.85
CA PHE A 113 -23.16 -8.02 13.48
C PHE A 113 -23.08 -8.30 14.99
N GLU A 114 -24.20 -8.19 15.70
CA GLU A 114 -24.30 -8.53 17.13
C GLU A 114 -23.91 -9.99 17.40
N TRP A 115 -24.37 -10.92 16.55
CA TRP A 115 -24.01 -12.32 16.64
C TRP A 115 -22.51 -12.54 16.44
N ALA A 116 -21.91 -11.88 15.43
CA ALA A 116 -20.47 -11.91 15.20
C ALA A 116 -19.67 -11.41 16.41
N LEU A 117 -20.10 -10.32 17.05
CA LEU A 117 -19.45 -9.83 18.27
C LEU A 117 -19.57 -10.80 19.45
N GLN A 118 -20.71 -11.47 19.62
CA GLN A 118 -20.89 -12.47 20.68
C GLN A 118 -19.95 -13.68 20.49
N GLU A 119 -19.87 -14.18 19.26
CA GLU A 119 -19.00 -15.31 18.92
C GLU A 119 -17.52 -14.93 18.97
N ALA A 120 -17.17 -13.74 18.51
CA ALA A 120 -15.81 -13.23 18.60
C ALA A 120 -15.38 -13.06 20.06
N LYS A 121 -16.25 -12.52 20.92
CA LYS A 121 -16.02 -12.46 22.37
C LYS A 121 -15.81 -13.85 22.99
N ARG A 122 -16.64 -14.83 22.62
CA ARG A 122 -16.52 -16.23 23.09
C ARG A 122 -15.16 -16.83 22.73
N LEU A 123 -14.61 -16.46 21.57
CA LEU A 123 -13.37 -17.01 21.03
C LEU A 123 -12.12 -16.16 21.32
N GLY A 124 -12.30 -14.96 21.87
CA GLY A 124 -11.22 -14.01 22.10
C GLY A 124 -10.65 -13.41 20.81
N ILE A 125 -11.49 -13.20 19.80
CA ILE A 125 -11.15 -12.52 18.54
C ILE A 125 -11.63 -11.07 18.63
N THR A 126 -10.82 -10.12 18.17
CA THR A 126 -11.25 -8.72 18.00
C THR A 126 -11.88 -8.50 16.63
N ILE A 127 -12.86 -7.61 16.56
CA ILE A 127 -13.60 -7.28 15.35
C ILE A 127 -13.40 -5.80 15.04
N GLY A 128 -13.10 -5.47 13.79
CA GLY A 128 -13.28 -4.14 13.22
C GLY A 128 -14.32 -4.15 12.13
N VAL A 129 -14.73 -2.97 11.66
CA VAL A 129 -15.68 -2.82 10.57
C VAL A 129 -15.24 -1.68 9.65
N HIS A 130 -15.33 -1.87 8.34
CA HIS A 130 -15.18 -0.76 7.40
C HIS A 130 -16.28 0.28 7.62
N ASN A 131 -15.95 1.56 7.47
CA ASN A 131 -16.81 2.65 7.89
C ASN A 131 -18.07 2.86 7.01
N CYS A 132 -18.21 2.14 5.90
CA CYS A 132 -19.36 2.20 5.00
C CYS A 132 -19.60 0.86 4.28
N ASP A 133 -20.66 0.79 3.47
CA ASP A 133 -20.87 -0.34 2.56
C ASP A 133 -19.92 -0.24 1.37
N GLY A 134 -19.52 -1.37 0.81
CA GLY A 134 -18.37 -1.41 -0.08
C GLY A 134 -17.05 -1.41 0.69
N TRP A 135 -15.96 -1.26 -0.06
CA TRP A 135 -14.63 -1.16 0.52
C TRP A 135 -14.11 0.28 0.52
N SER A 136 -14.67 1.21 -0.26
CA SER A 136 -14.22 2.61 -0.24
C SER A 136 -15.36 3.58 -0.59
N GLU A 137 -15.42 4.80 -0.02
CA GLU A 137 -14.54 5.37 1.01
C GLU A 137 -15.29 5.77 2.27
N SER A 138 -16.33 6.60 2.15
CA SER A 138 -17.14 7.11 3.27
C SER A 138 -18.48 7.65 2.76
N GLY A 139 -19.14 6.85 1.92
CA GLY A 139 -20.42 7.18 1.28
C GLY A 139 -21.60 6.43 1.88
N GLY A 140 -22.79 6.82 1.44
CA GLY A 140 -24.03 6.11 1.74
C GLY A 140 -25.29 6.90 1.37
N PRO A 141 -26.47 6.26 1.36
CA PRO A 141 -27.72 6.86 0.87
C PRO A 141 -28.22 8.04 1.74
N TRP A 142 -27.65 8.23 2.92
CA TRP A 142 -27.93 9.36 3.81
C TRP A 142 -27.20 10.67 3.42
N ILE A 143 -26.22 10.60 2.51
CA ILE A 143 -25.50 11.78 2.04
C ILE A 143 -26.27 12.43 0.88
N LYS A 144 -26.73 13.67 1.11
CA LYS A 144 -27.41 14.48 0.10
C LYS A 144 -26.39 15.20 -0.79
N PRO A 145 -26.77 15.65 -2.01
CA PRO A 145 -25.87 16.41 -2.89
C PRO A 145 -25.16 17.59 -2.23
N GLU A 146 -25.83 18.32 -1.34
CA GLU A 146 -25.25 19.45 -0.60
C GLU A 146 -24.16 19.05 0.42
N MET A 147 -24.17 17.79 0.89
CA MET A 147 -23.20 17.22 1.84
C MET A 147 -22.18 16.31 1.16
N SER A 148 -22.29 16.11 -0.15
CA SER A 148 -21.37 15.27 -0.89
C SER A 148 -20.09 16.02 -1.27
N MET A 149 -19.05 15.28 -1.67
CA MET A 149 -17.86 15.81 -2.33
C MET A 149 -18.25 16.80 -3.43
N LYS A 150 -17.56 17.95 -3.49
CA LYS A 150 -17.91 19.04 -4.41
C LYS A 150 -16.80 19.35 -5.39
N LYS A 151 -17.21 19.86 -6.54
CA LYS A 151 -16.33 20.42 -7.56
C LYS A 151 -16.81 21.80 -7.98
N PHE A 152 -15.88 22.70 -8.26
CA PHE A 152 -16.26 23.98 -8.83
C PHE A 152 -16.66 23.83 -10.31
N VAL A 153 -17.50 24.75 -10.77
CA VAL A 153 -17.99 24.87 -12.15
C VAL A 153 -18.12 26.35 -12.47
N TYR A 154 -18.01 26.71 -13.75
CA TYR A 154 -18.08 28.11 -14.15
C TYR A 154 -18.62 28.27 -15.56
N THR A 155 -19.02 29.50 -15.90
CA THR A 155 -19.27 29.98 -17.26
C THR A 155 -18.56 31.31 -17.48
N LYS A 156 -18.10 31.56 -18.71
CA LYS A 156 -17.49 32.83 -19.13
C LYS A 156 -18.37 33.49 -20.18
N THR A 157 -18.57 34.80 -20.04
CA THR A 157 -19.34 35.62 -21.00
C THR A 157 -18.50 36.82 -21.41
N ILE A 158 -18.26 36.98 -22.72
CA ILE A 158 -17.53 38.13 -23.27
C ILE A 158 -18.51 39.29 -23.49
N ILE A 159 -18.19 40.45 -22.92
CA ILE A 159 -18.91 41.70 -23.07
C ILE A 159 -18.08 42.66 -23.94
N PRO A 160 -18.57 43.06 -25.12
CA PRO A 160 -17.85 43.97 -25.97
C PRO A 160 -17.80 45.39 -25.38
N SER A 161 -16.74 46.13 -25.73
CA SER A 161 -16.59 47.53 -25.36
C SER A 161 -17.83 48.37 -25.67
N GLY A 162 -18.24 49.21 -24.72
CA GLY A 162 -19.38 50.13 -24.85
C GLY A 162 -20.76 49.49 -24.61
N PHE A 163 -20.84 48.19 -24.36
CA PHE A 163 -22.10 47.56 -23.97
C PHE A 163 -22.53 48.01 -22.56
N LYS A 164 -23.77 48.50 -22.45
CA LYS A 164 -24.44 48.81 -21.19
C LYS A 164 -25.84 48.22 -21.18
N GLY A 165 -26.23 47.63 -20.07
CA GLY A 165 -27.58 47.10 -19.85
C GLY A 165 -27.62 45.66 -19.35
N LYS A 166 -28.84 45.12 -19.30
CA LYS A 166 -29.11 43.83 -18.67
C LYS A 166 -28.73 42.64 -19.55
N ILE A 167 -28.02 41.69 -18.97
CA ILE A 167 -27.72 40.39 -19.57
C ILE A 167 -28.12 39.27 -18.61
N LYS A 168 -28.50 38.12 -19.16
CA LYS A 168 -28.68 36.89 -18.40
C LYS A 168 -27.43 36.04 -18.57
N LEU A 169 -26.76 35.73 -17.46
CA LEU A 169 -25.58 34.87 -17.45
C LEU A 169 -26.01 33.40 -17.43
N ASP A 170 -25.38 32.59 -18.27
CA ASP A 170 -25.65 31.15 -18.32
C ASP A 170 -25.28 30.48 -16.99
N LYS A 171 -26.16 29.59 -16.53
CA LYS A 171 -25.90 28.77 -15.34
C LYS A 171 -24.88 27.68 -15.73
N PRO A 172 -23.80 27.48 -14.95
CA PRO A 172 -22.89 26.37 -15.16
C PRO A 172 -23.56 24.99 -15.02
N TYR A 173 -22.83 23.94 -15.44
CA TYR A 173 -23.20 22.55 -15.23
C TYR A 173 -23.57 22.28 -13.76
N ASN A 174 -24.55 21.42 -13.55
CA ASN A 174 -24.96 20.98 -12.23
C ASN A 174 -25.16 19.47 -12.23
N ASN A 175 -24.92 18.82 -11.10
CA ASN A 175 -25.06 17.40 -10.94
C ASN A 175 -26.08 17.14 -9.84
N PHE A 176 -26.93 16.12 -10.02
CA PHE A 176 -28.06 15.85 -9.11
C PHE A 176 -28.94 17.09 -8.83
N ASP A 177 -29.19 17.92 -9.85
CA ASP A 177 -29.92 19.19 -9.77
C ASP A 177 -29.39 20.18 -8.71
N PHE A 178 -28.17 19.97 -8.22
CA PHE A 178 -27.55 20.74 -7.15
C PHE A 178 -26.53 21.72 -7.74
N TYR A 179 -26.70 23.01 -7.45
CA TYR A 179 -25.74 24.06 -7.80
C TYR A 179 -25.86 25.23 -6.84
N LYS A 180 -24.71 25.84 -6.53
CA LYS A 180 -24.64 27.09 -5.75
C LYS A 180 -23.68 28.06 -6.43
N ASP A 181 -24.13 29.30 -6.61
CA ASP A 181 -23.27 30.42 -6.97
C ASP A 181 -22.30 30.72 -5.81
N VAL A 182 -21.06 31.08 -6.16
CA VAL A 182 -20.04 31.57 -5.21
C VAL A 182 -19.77 33.03 -5.49
N ALA A 183 -19.41 33.35 -6.74
CA ALA A 183 -19.09 34.72 -7.12
C ALA A 183 -19.33 34.97 -8.61
N VAL A 184 -19.62 36.22 -8.93
CA VAL A 184 -19.59 36.76 -10.29
C VAL A 184 -18.50 37.81 -10.33
N VAL A 185 -17.48 37.62 -11.15
CA VAL A 185 -16.37 38.57 -11.29
C VAL A 185 -16.21 39.02 -12.73
N ALA A 186 -15.82 40.27 -12.95
CA ALA A 186 -15.50 40.82 -14.26
C ALA A 186 -14.06 41.29 -14.32
N TYR A 187 -13.40 41.05 -15.45
CA TYR A 187 -12.02 41.48 -15.71
C TYR A 187 -11.82 41.84 -17.18
N LYS A 188 -10.79 42.65 -17.45
CA LYS A 188 -10.43 43.00 -18.83
C LYS A 188 -10.12 41.74 -19.63
N ASN A 189 -10.70 41.66 -20.83
CA ASN A 189 -10.55 40.50 -21.68
C ASN A 189 -9.08 40.28 -22.07
N SER A 190 -8.60 39.05 -21.89
CA SER A 190 -7.21 38.60 -22.10
C SER A 190 -6.80 38.50 -23.58
N GLY A 191 -7.69 38.89 -24.49
CA GLY A 191 -7.49 38.83 -25.94
C GLY A 191 -8.36 37.78 -26.65
N LEU A 192 -9.20 37.05 -25.91
CA LEU A 192 -10.16 36.11 -26.47
C LEU A 192 -11.23 36.86 -27.27
N LYS A 193 -11.53 36.40 -28.48
CA LYS A 193 -12.58 36.97 -29.31
C LYS A 193 -13.72 35.98 -29.44
N LYS A 194 -14.96 36.48 -29.51
CA LYS A 194 -16.11 35.63 -29.78
C LYS A 194 -15.99 35.00 -31.18
N ASN A 195 -16.03 33.68 -31.29
CA ASN A 195 -16.00 32.97 -32.58
C ASN A 195 -17.42 32.73 -33.14
N SER A 196 -17.53 32.10 -34.32
CA SER A 196 -18.83 31.87 -34.96
C SER A 196 -19.75 30.94 -34.15
N PHE A 197 -19.20 29.92 -33.48
CA PHE A 197 -19.94 28.99 -32.61
C PHE A 197 -20.57 29.70 -31.41
N GLN A 198 -19.76 30.46 -30.68
CA GLN A 198 -20.21 31.26 -29.55
C GLN A 198 -21.22 32.33 -29.98
N SER A 199 -21.06 32.88 -31.20
CA SER A 199 -22.00 33.85 -31.77
C SER A 199 -23.34 33.22 -32.15
N ALA A 200 -23.32 31.98 -32.64
CA ALA A 200 -24.51 31.20 -32.96
C ALA A 200 -25.29 30.73 -31.72
N ASN A 201 -24.60 30.64 -30.56
CA ASN A 201 -25.16 30.28 -29.25
C ASN A 201 -26.06 29.03 -29.30
N PRO A 202 -25.51 27.86 -29.69
CA PRO A 202 -26.29 26.63 -29.78
C PRO A 202 -26.80 26.20 -28.42
N GLU A 203 -27.96 25.55 -28.42
CA GLU A 203 -28.38 24.75 -27.28
C GLU A 203 -27.56 23.45 -27.26
N ILE A 204 -26.95 23.15 -26.11
CA ILE A 204 -26.12 21.96 -25.93
C ILE A 204 -26.80 21.05 -24.90
N ILE A 205 -27.07 19.81 -25.31
CA ILE A 205 -27.79 18.83 -24.50
C ILE A 205 -26.94 17.57 -24.35
N ILE A 206 -26.70 17.16 -23.11
CA ILE A 206 -26.05 15.89 -22.78
C ILE A 206 -27.12 14.82 -22.58
N ASN A 207 -26.95 13.68 -23.25
CA ASN A 207 -27.77 12.48 -23.11
C ASN A 207 -29.28 12.71 -23.27
N ASN A 208 -29.69 13.74 -24.02
CA ASN A 208 -31.08 14.20 -24.15
C ASN A 208 -31.76 14.54 -22.81
N GLN A 209 -30.97 14.78 -21.75
CA GLN A 209 -31.47 14.97 -20.39
C GLN A 209 -31.14 16.37 -19.86
N GLN A 210 -29.91 16.83 -20.06
CA GLN A 210 -29.42 18.03 -19.39
C GLN A 210 -28.92 19.07 -20.39
N LYS A 211 -29.49 20.27 -20.32
CA LYS A 211 -28.97 21.45 -21.01
C LYS A 211 -27.75 22.00 -20.26
N ILE A 212 -26.68 22.26 -21.00
CA ILE A 212 -25.46 22.86 -20.45
C ILE A 212 -25.07 24.13 -21.21
N ALA A 213 -24.31 24.99 -20.54
CA ALA A 213 -23.68 26.13 -21.17
C ALA A 213 -22.52 25.69 -22.10
N PRO A 214 -22.20 26.45 -23.16
CA PRO A 214 -21.06 26.14 -24.05
C PRO A 214 -19.68 26.09 -23.40
N SER A 215 -19.50 26.77 -22.28
CA SER A 215 -18.21 26.89 -21.58
C SER A 215 -18.35 26.44 -20.13
N THR A 216 -18.59 25.15 -19.90
CA THR A 216 -18.70 24.55 -18.56
C THR A 216 -18.01 23.19 -18.50
N ILE A 217 -17.41 22.88 -17.35
CA ILE A 217 -16.84 21.57 -17.07
C ILE A 217 -17.96 20.58 -16.72
N PHE A 218 -17.97 19.42 -17.38
CA PHE A 218 -18.87 18.31 -17.08
C PHE A 218 -18.17 16.95 -17.22
N GLU A 219 -18.80 15.91 -16.70
CA GLU A 219 -18.31 14.53 -16.81
C GLU A 219 -19.05 13.79 -17.92
N ALA A 220 -18.33 12.97 -18.67
CA ALA A 220 -18.90 12.10 -19.70
C ALA A 220 -18.23 10.73 -19.68
N LYS A 221 -18.97 9.67 -20.04
CA LYS A 221 -18.49 8.29 -20.09
C LYS A 221 -18.81 7.64 -21.45
N LYS A 222 -18.28 6.44 -21.68
CA LYS A 222 -18.61 5.64 -22.87
C LYS A 222 -20.13 5.52 -23.03
N GLY A 223 -20.62 5.80 -24.23
CA GLY A 223 -22.04 5.78 -24.57
C GLY A 223 -22.76 7.12 -24.40
N ASP A 224 -22.16 8.10 -23.71
CA ASP A 224 -22.76 9.43 -23.60
C ASP A 224 -22.73 10.17 -24.95
N SER A 225 -23.69 11.07 -25.14
CA SER A 225 -23.84 11.89 -26.34
C SER A 225 -24.02 13.37 -25.99
N ILE A 226 -23.41 14.24 -26.80
CA ILE A 226 -23.48 15.70 -26.70
C ILE A 226 -24.09 16.21 -28.00
N GLU A 227 -25.30 16.77 -27.91
CA GLU A 227 -26.05 17.30 -29.05
C GLU A 227 -25.98 18.83 -29.09
N PHE A 228 -25.60 19.37 -30.24
CA PHE A 228 -25.55 20.81 -30.53
C PHE A 228 -26.71 21.16 -31.45
N ILE A 229 -27.61 22.05 -30.99
CA ILE A 229 -28.82 22.44 -31.70
C ILE A 229 -28.74 23.94 -32.00
N PHE A 230 -28.78 24.28 -33.29
CA PHE A 230 -28.69 25.65 -33.77
C PHE A 230 -30.05 26.16 -34.26
N ASN A 231 -30.32 27.45 -34.05
CA ASN A 231 -31.55 28.11 -34.53
C ASN A 231 -31.62 28.22 -36.07
N ALA A 232 -30.47 28.08 -36.74
CA ALA A 232 -30.34 28.04 -38.19
C ALA A 232 -29.19 27.08 -38.56
N ASP A 233 -29.09 26.67 -39.82
CA ASP A 233 -27.98 25.81 -40.27
C ASP A 233 -26.62 26.44 -39.95
N PHE A 234 -25.78 25.70 -39.22
CA PHE A 234 -24.41 26.05 -38.90
C PHE A 234 -23.45 25.29 -39.82
N VAL A 235 -22.34 25.93 -40.19
CA VAL A 235 -21.30 25.34 -41.05
C VAL A 235 -20.04 25.14 -40.23
N ALA A 236 -19.54 23.91 -40.18
CA ALA A 236 -18.32 23.57 -39.48
C ALA A 236 -17.45 22.62 -40.32
N ASP A 237 -16.14 22.71 -40.15
CA ASP A 237 -15.12 21.81 -40.72
C ASP A 237 -14.08 21.39 -39.68
N LYS A 238 -14.19 21.87 -38.45
CA LYS A 238 -13.33 21.53 -37.31
C LYS A 238 -14.17 21.30 -36.05
N ILE A 239 -13.72 20.39 -35.19
CA ILE A 239 -14.21 20.26 -33.82
C ILE A 239 -13.04 20.42 -32.87
N LEU A 240 -13.22 21.29 -31.88
CA LEU A 240 -12.31 21.47 -30.78
C LEU A 240 -12.81 20.66 -29.58
N VAL A 241 -11.93 19.92 -28.93
CA VAL A 241 -12.22 19.17 -27.71
C VAL A 241 -11.11 19.42 -26.69
N PHE A 242 -11.46 19.96 -25.53
CA PHE A 242 -10.57 20.01 -24.37
C PHE A 242 -10.99 18.93 -23.37
N GLN A 243 -10.16 17.91 -23.23
CA GLN A 243 -10.45 16.74 -22.39
C GLN A 243 -9.44 16.55 -21.27
N GLY A 244 -9.93 16.08 -20.14
CA GLY A 244 -9.17 15.59 -18.99
C GLY A 244 -9.59 14.19 -18.62
N TYR A 245 -8.88 13.60 -17.66
CA TYR A 245 -9.12 12.23 -17.22
C TYR A 245 -9.41 12.15 -15.73
N LYS A 246 -10.46 11.39 -15.38
CA LYS A 246 -10.89 11.10 -14.01
C LYS A 246 -10.67 9.60 -13.77
N VAL A 247 -9.48 9.30 -13.23
CA VAL A 247 -8.89 8.04 -12.70
C VAL A 247 -9.42 6.67 -13.17
N GLY A 248 -8.47 5.76 -13.45
CA GLY A 248 -8.59 4.30 -13.37
C GLY A 248 -7.33 3.74 -12.71
N SER A 249 -7.42 2.57 -12.05
CA SER A 249 -6.34 1.95 -11.22
C SER A 249 -5.05 1.59 -11.97
N SER A 250 -5.08 1.62 -13.30
CA SER A 250 -3.91 1.46 -14.16
C SER A 250 -3.68 2.79 -14.88
N GLY A 251 -2.59 3.49 -14.52
CA GLY A 251 -2.31 4.84 -15.00
C GLY A 251 -2.43 5.03 -16.53
N ILE A 252 -2.68 6.28 -16.95
CA ILE A 252 -2.63 6.67 -18.36
C ILE A 252 -1.22 6.42 -18.89
N ASN A 253 -1.10 5.62 -19.94
CA ASN A 253 0.14 5.50 -20.72
C ASN A 253 0.02 6.24 -22.06
N LYS A 254 1.13 6.42 -22.79
CA LYS A 254 1.16 7.15 -24.07
C LYS A 254 0.24 6.58 -25.17
N ASN A 255 -0.26 5.36 -25.03
CA ASN A 255 -1.16 4.69 -25.97
C ASN A 255 -2.64 4.78 -25.58
N THR A 256 -2.93 5.42 -24.44
CA THR A 256 -4.27 5.68 -23.93
C THR A 256 -4.99 6.64 -24.87
N SER A 257 -6.14 6.23 -25.41
CA SER A 257 -6.96 7.08 -26.26
C SER A 257 -8.45 6.96 -25.94
N SER A 258 -9.17 8.05 -26.19
CA SER A 258 -10.64 8.12 -26.16
C SER A 258 -11.16 8.24 -27.59
N GLN A 259 -12.20 7.48 -27.93
CA GLN A 259 -12.77 7.49 -29.28
C GLN A 259 -14.11 8.23 -29.31
N TYR A 260 -14.24 9.12 -30.30
CA TYR A 260 -15.45 9.90 -30.53
C TYR A 260 -15.99 9.68 -31.94
N THR A 261 -17.31 9.79 -32.09
CA THR A 261 -17.99 9.80 -33.38
C THR A 261 -18.85 11.06 -33.49
N LEU A 262 -18.58 11.88 -34.52
CA LEU A 262 -19.33 13.09 -34.80
C LEU A 262 -20.34 12.81 -35.92
N MET A 263 -21.58 13.22 -35.70
CA MET A 263 -22.70 13.03 -36.61
C MET A 263 -23.45 14.34 -36.85
N SER A 264 -24.20 14.44 -37.95
CA SER A 264 -25.12 15.56 -38.23
C SER A 264 -26.52 15.08 -38.60
N SER A 265 -27.51 15.97 -38.48
CA SER A 265 -28.90 15.71 -38.87
C SER A 265 -29.55 16.90 -39.57
N ASN A 266 -30.09 16.67 -40.77
CA ASN A 266 -30.80 17.67 -41.55
C ASN A 266 -32.33 17.51 -41.53
N ASN A 267 -32.87 16.59 -40.72
CA ASN A 267 -34.30 16.32 -40.56
C ASN A 267 -34.76 16.47 -39.10
N GLY A 268 -34.30 17.53 -38.42
CA GLY A 268 -34.77 17.84 -37.07
C GLY A 268 -34.35 16.83 -35.99
N GLY A 269 -33.35 15.98 -36.25
CA GLY A 269 -32.84 15.00 -35.29
C GLY A 269 -33.45 13.60 -35.39
N GLU A 270 -34.37 13.35 -36.34
CA GLU A 270 -34.98 12.03 -36.54
C GLU A 270 -33.97 10.96 -36.99
N SER A 271 -32.98 11.36 -37.79
CA SER A 271 -31.89 10.49 -38.21
C SER A 271 -30.56 11.23 -38.25
N TYR A 272 -29.49 10.55 -37.86
CA TYR A 272 -28.13 11.08 -37.83
C TYR A 272 -27.24 10.37 -38.85
N LYS A 273 -26.44 11.14 -39.58
CA LYS A 273 -25.40 10.63 -40.49
C LYS A 273 -24.03 10.86 -39.88
N GLU A 274 -23.18 9.83 -39.86
CA GLU A 274 -21.79 9.96 -39.43
C GLU A 274 -21.02 10.94 -40.35
N ILE A 275 -20.34 11.91 -39.74
CA ILE A 275 -19.43 12.84 -40.41
C ILE A 275 -18.00 12.29 -40.34
N THR A 276 -17.56 11.94 -39.14
CA THR A 276 -16.20 11.44 -38.87
C THR A 276 -16.13 10.66 -37.56
N ARG A 277 -15.09 9.85 -37.42
CA ARG A 277 -14.69 9.16 -36.20
C ARG A 277 -13.22 9.45 -35.93
N PHE A 278 -12.88 9.79 -34.69
CA PHE A 278 -11.51 10.16 -34.32
C PHE A 278 -11.15 9.69 -32.91
N ASN A 279 -9.84 9.51 -32.69
CA ASN A 279 -9.27 9.17 -31.39
C ASN A 279 -8.49 10.37 -30.85
N LEU A 280 -8.61 10.64 -29.56
CA LEU A 280 -7.80 11.65 -28.85
C LEU A 280 -6.84 10.96 -27.88
N THR A 281 -5.57 11.32 -27.94
CA THR A 281 -4.52 10.86 -27.02
C THR A 281 -4.00 11.99 -26.12
N CYS A 282 -4.35 13.24 -26.39
CA CYS A 282 -4.00 14.36 -25.55
C CYS A 282 -4.98 14.49 -24.37
N PHE A 283 -4.44 14.82 -23.21
CA PHE A 283 -5.19 15.08 -21.98
C PHE A 283 -4.68 16.39 -21.39
N ASN A 284 -5.57 17.15 -20.77
CA ASN A 284 -5.29 18.47 -20.21
C ASN A 284 -4.78 19.46 -21.28
N ASP A 285 -5.20 19.25 -22.53
CA ASP A 285 -4.79 19.97 -23.72
C ASP A 285 -5.94 20.03 -24.74
N THR A 286 -5.81 20.93 -25.70
CA THR A 286 -6.80 21.17 -26.75
C THR A 286 -6.52 20.30 -27.97
N ALA A 287 -7.48 19.46 -28.37
CA ALA A 287 -7.48 18.78 -29.65
C ALA A 287 -8.32 19.54 -30.67
N ILE A 288 -7.78 19.79 -31.87
CA ILE A 288 -8.54 20.30 -33.02
C ILE A 288 -8.54 19.23 -34.11
N ILE A 289 -9.74 18.75 -34.44
CA ILE A 289 -9.93 17.69 -35.43
C ILE A 289 -10.64 18.27 -36.65
N ASN A 290 -9.99 18.19 -37.80
CA ASN A 290 -10.58 18.57 -39.08
C ASN A 290 -11.51 17.47 -39.60
N PHE A 291 -12.62 17.84 -40.23
CA PHE A 291 -13.57 16.94 -40.85
C PHE A 291 -14.19 17.58 -42.12
N PRO A 292 -14.87 16.81 -42.98
CA PRO A 292 -15.47 17.37 -44.19
C PRO A 292 -16.45 18.50 -43.87
N ARG A 293 -16.29 19.66 -44.53
CA ARG A 293 -17.17 20.82 -44.34
C ARG A 293 -18.65 20.45 -44.40
N THR A 294 -19.33 20.58 -43.27
CA THR A 294 -20.70 20.10 -43.07
C THR A 294 -21.61 21.25 -42.67
N LYS A 295 -22.75 21.37 -43.35
CA LYS A 295 -23.82 22.33 -43.03
C LYS A 295 -24.99 21.57 -42.42
N SER A 296 -25.39 21.94 -41.20
CA SER A 296 -26.49 21.28 -40.48
C SER A 296 -27.01 22.15 -39.33
N SER A 297 -28.28 21.99 -38.98
CA SER A 297 -28.87 22.60 -37.77
C SER A 297 -28.65 21.76 -36.51
N ARG A 298 -28.21 20.49 -36.64
CA ARG A 298 -27.92 19.61 -35.51
C ARG A 298 -26.64 18.81 -35.71
N PHE A 299 -25.81 18.78 -34.68
CA PHE A 299 -24.62 17.93 -34.60
C PHE A 299 -24.67 17.09 -33.32
N LYS A 300 -24.11 15.89 -33.36
CA LYS A 300 -24.07 14.97 -32.22
C LYS A 300 -22.70 14.33 -32.10
N LEU A 301 -22.03 14.56 -30.97
CA LEU A 301 -20.78 13.90 -30.61
C LEU A 301 -21.09 12.73 -29.67
N ILE A 302 -20.69 11.52 -30.03
CA ILE A 302 -20.87 10.30 -29.24
C ILE A 302 -19.50 9.83 -28.74
N ILE A 303 -19.43 9.46 -27.46
CA ILE A 303 -18.24 8.80 -26.90
C ILE A 303 -18.35 7.30 -27.22
N SER A 304 -17.70 6.88 -28.31
CA SER A 304 -17.87 5.56 -28.91
C SER A 304 -17.04 4.48 -28.22
N ASP A 305 -15.85 4.83 -27.73
CA ASP A 305 -15.07 3.94 -26.87
C ASP A 305 -14.37 4.72 -25.76
N GLY A 306 -14.51 4.19 -24.54
CA GLY A 306 -13.86 4.71 -23.35
C GLY A 306 -12.65 3.84 -23.01
N LEU A 307 -11.74 4.34 -22.17
CA LEU A 307 -10.59 3.57 -21.70
C LEU A 307 -11.06 2.29 -21.00
N SER A 308 -11.02 1.18 -21.72
CA SER A 308 -11.33 -0.16 -21.19
C SER A 308 -10.14 -0.68 -20.40
N LEU A 309 -9.82 -0.02 -19.29
CA LEU A 309 -8.85 -0.51 -18.33
C LEU A 309 -9.64 -1.25 -17.22
N SER A 310 -9.58 -2.58 -17.25
CA SER A 310 -10.05 -3.53 -16.21
C SER A 310 -11.40 -3.27 -15.49
N THR A 311 -12.49 -3.78 -16.08
CA THR A 311 -13.61 -4.59 -15.52
C THR A 311 -14.37 -4.25 -14.21
N TRP A 312 -14.34 -3.03 -13.64
CA TRP A 312 -15.35 -2.68 -12.61
C TRP A 312 -15.76 -1.20 -12.51
N ARG A 313 -14.92 -0.26 -12.97
CA ARG A 313 -15.29 1.17 -13.02
C ARG A 313 -15.54 1.62 -14.47
N ASN A 314 -16.62 2.38 -14.67
CA ASN A 314 -16.83 3.07 -15.94
C ASN A 314 -15.86 4.26 -15.99
N SER A 315 -14.83 4.20 -16.84
CA SER A 315 -13.92 5.33 -17.09
C SER A 315 -14.71 6.59 -17.45
N LYS A 316 -14.48 7.69 -16.70
CA LYS A 316 -15.08 9.00 -16.94
C LYS A 316 -14.03 9.98 -17.49
N TYR A 317 -14.49 10.83 -18.39
CA TYR A 317 -13.75 11.95 -18.97
C TYR A 317 -14.25 13.25 -18.40
N LEU A 318 -13.35 14.20 -18.21
CA LEU A 318 -13.69 15.60 -17.94
C LEU A 318 -13.69 16.33 -19.26
N LEU A 319 -14.81 16.91 -19.65
CA LEU A 319 -14.91 17.76 -20.83
C LEU A 319 -15.21 19.18 -20.35
N SER A 320 -14.35 20.14 -20.71
CA SER A 320 -14.62 21.55 -20.41
C SER A 320 -15.15 22.32 -21.61
N HIS A 321 -14.65 22.00 -22.81
CA HIS A 321 -14.98 22.74 -24.02
C HIS A 321 -15.08 21.79 -25.20
N VAL A 322 -16.22 21.87 -25.89
CA VAL A 322 -16.46 21.21 -27.16
C VAL A 322 -17.08 22.23 -28.10
N GLU A 323 -16.33 22.67 -29.11
CA GLU A 323 -16.76 23.71 -30.04
C GLU A 323 -16.69 23.22 -31.49
N LEU A 324 -17.70 23.55 -32.29
CA LEU A 324 -17.67 23.34 -33.75
C LEU A 324 -17.18 24.62 -34.42
N LEU A 325 -16.11 24.55 -35.20
CA LEU A 325 -15.47 25.73 -35.80
C LEU A 325 -15.60 25.72 -37.32
N ALA A 326 -15.77 26.90 -37.91
CA ALA A 326 -15.74 27.11 -39.35
C ALA A 326 -14.32 27.48 -39.85
N ASP A 327 -14.13 27.47 -41.17
CA ASP A 327 -12.91 27.97 -41.79
C ASP A 327 -12.62 29.42 -41.38
N GLY A 328 -11.36 29.70 -41.00
CA GLY A 328 -10.93 30.99 -40.45
C GLY A 328 -11.32 31.30 -38.99
N ASP A 329 -12.14 30.48 -38.31
CA ASP A 329 -12.41 30.65 -36.88
C ASP A 329 -11.19 30.33 -36.02
N HIS A 330 -11.06 31.06 -34.91
CA HIS A 330 -10.14 30.79 -33.81
C HIS A 330 -10.85 30.07 -32.65
N SER A 331 -10.06 29.41 -31.79
CA SER A 331 -10.61 28.80 -30.57
C SER A 331 -11.24 29.86 -29.68
N GLY A 332 -12.47 29.62 -29.23
CA GLY A 332 -13.13 30.43 -28.21
C GLY A 332 -12.60 30.18 -26.81
N PHE A 333 -11.78 29.14 -26.64
CA PHE A 333 -11.20 28.71 -25.36
C PHE A 333 -9.77 28.19 -25.53
N ALA A 334 -8.83 28.81 -24.82
CA ALA A 334 -7.49 28.26 -24.62
C ALA A 334 -7.08 28.61 -23.18
N PRO A 335 -6.92 27.63 -22.28
CA PRO A 335 -6.39 27.92 -20.96
C PRO A 335 -4.95 28.38 -21.14
N ALA A 336 -4.63 29.57 -20.60
CA ALA A 336 -3.27 30.08 -20.57
C ALA A 336 -2.45 29.40 -19.46
N VAL A 337 -3.11 28.95 -18.40
CA VAL A 337 -2.52 28.08 -17.37
C VAL A 337 -2.38 26.67 -17.95
N PRO A 338 -1.15 26.17 -18.15
CA PRO A 338 -0.95 24.80 -18.61
C PRO A 338 -1.39 23.82 -17.53
N ARG A 339 -1.90 22.68 -17.97
CA ARG A 339 -2.29 21.58 -17.08
C ARG A 339 -3.35 21.95 -16.03
N VAL A 340 -4.26 22.87 -16.33
CA VAL A 340 -5.22 23.43 -15.37
C VAL A 340 -5.99 22.37 -14.57
N PHE A 341 -6.34 21.21 -15.14
CA PHE A 341 -7.08 20.18 -14.38
C PHE A 341 -6.24 19.51 -13.28
N GLU A 342 -4.95 19.30 -13.51
CA GLU A 342 -4.02 18.76 -12.52
C GLU A 342 -3.81 19.78 -11.40
N LYS A 343 -3.50 21.04 -11.77
CA LYS A 343 -3.17 22.12 -10.83
C LYS A 343 -4.36 22.54 -9.96
N THR A 344 -5.59 22.31 -10.42
CA THR A 344 -6.83 22.59 -9.69
C THR A 344 -7.43 21.37 -8.98
N ALA A 345 -6.68 20.25 -8.90
CA ALA A 345 -7.18 19.00 -8.33
C ALA A 345 -8.51 18.52 -8.95
N SER A 346 -8.70 18.80 -10.24
CA SER A 346 -9.88 18.35 -11.00
C SER A 346 -9.68 16.96 -11.59
N GLY A 347 -8.43 16.53 -11.81
CA GLY A 347 -8.08 15.25 -12.41
C GLY A 347 -6.69 14.76 -12.00
N ASN A 348 -6.32 13.60 -12.51
CA ASN A 348 -5.12 12.86 -12.11
C ASN A 348 -3.81 13.59 -12.48
N ILE A 349 -2.84 13.60 -11.57
CA ILE A 349 -1.49 14.14 -11.79
C ILE A 349 -0.58 13.01 -12.26
N LEU A 350 -0.08 13.12 -13.50
CA LEU A 350 0.78 12.09 -14.08
C LEU A 350 2.20 12.13 -13.52
N ASP A 351 2.68 13.32 -13.13
CA ASP A 351 4.02 13.56 -12.59
C ASP A 351 4.00 14.87 -11.80
N VAL A 352 4.21 14.78 -10.48
CA VAL A 352 4.18 15.93 -9.57
C VAL A 352 5.22 17.00 -9.96
N LYS A 353 6.33 16.61 -10.59
CA LYS A 353 7.35 17.56 -11.08
C LYS A 353 6.81 18.48 -12.17
N GLN A 354 5.74 18.08 -12.85
CA GLN A 354 5.09 18.87 -13.91
C GLN A 354 4.12 19.92 -13.35
N LEU A 355 3.93 19.97 -12.03
CA LEU A 355 3.21 21.06 -11.36
C LEU A 355 4.09 22.29 -11.13
N ASP A 356 5.41 22.18 -11.32
CA ASP A 356 6.40 23.21 -11.01
C ASP A 356 6.87 23.99 -12.26
N GLU A 357 5.93 24.35 -13.13
CA GLU A 357 6.21 25.04 -14.39
C GLU A 357 6.27 26.57 -14.17
N LYS A 358 7.45 27.09 -13.81
CA LYS A 358 7.74 28.51 -13.62
C LYS A 358 8.40 29.17 -14.84
N GLY A 359 8.24 30.49 -14.99
CA GLY A 359 8.93 31.27 -16.03
C GLY A 359 8.47 30.98 -17.48
N ILE A 360 7.23 30.56 -17.67
CA ILE A 360 6.66 30.26 -18.99
C ILE A 360 6.36 31.56 -19.74
N ASP A 361 6.80 31.64 -21.01
CA ASP A 361 6.37 32.72 -21.91
C ASP A 361 4.89 32.56 -22.25
N LEU A 362 4.09 33.56 -21.85
CA LEU A 362 2.66 33.64 -22.15
C LEU A 362 2.39 33.92 -23.64
N GLY A 363 3.44 34.17 -24.43
CA GLY A 363 3.37 34.56 -25.82
C GLY A 363 2.59 35.86 -25.98
N GLY A 364 1.49 35.80 -26.73
CA GLY A 364 0.60 36.95 -26.96
C GLY A 364 -0.52 37.13 -25.92
N TYR A 365 -0.64 36.25 -24.92
CA TYR A 365 -1.70 36.33 -23.91
C TYR A 365 -1.49 37.53 -22.97
N LYS A 366 -2.55 38.31 -22.73
CA LYS A 366 -2.50 39.45 -21.80
C LYS A 366 -2.96 39.02 -20.42
N ALA A 367 -2.01 38.94 -19.49
CA ALA A 367 -2.30 38.64 -18.09
C ALA A 367 -3.25 39.69 -17.48
N ILE A 368 -4.17 39.22 -16.65
CA ILE A 368 -5.15 40.03 -15.92
C ILE A 368 -4.41 40.67 -14.75
N LYS A 369 -4.55 41.98 -14.54
CA LYS A 369 -4.00 42.59 -13.33
C LYS A 369 -4.94 42.31 -12.16
N SER A 370 -4.39 41.85 -11.04
CA SER A 370 -5.16 41.47 -9.85
C SER A 370 -6.05 42.60 -9.32
N ASN A 371 -5.59 43.86 -9.40
CA ASN A 371 -6.36 45.03 -8.97
C ASN A 371 -7.42 45.53 -9.97
N GLU A 372 -7.57 44.89 -11.13
CA GLU A 372 -8.56 45.23 -12.17
C GLU A 372 -9.74 44.23 -12.22
N ILE A 373 -9.81 43.30 -11.27
CA ILE A 373 -10.92 42.35 -11.11
C ILE A 373 -12.03 43.02 -10.30
N VAL A 374 -13.25 43.03 -10.84
CA VAL A 374 -14.43 43.65 -10.24
C VAL A 374 -15.38 42.56 -9.76
N ASN A 375 -15.68 42.54 -8.47
CA ASN A 375 -16.67 41.64 -7.91
C ASN A 375 -18.09 42.17 -8.16
N LEU A 376 -18.85 41.46 -9.00
CA LEU A 376 -20.22 41.78 -9.41
C LEU A 376 -21.27 40.88 -8.73
N SER A 377 -20.90 40.07 -7.75
CA SER A 377 -21.78 39.06 -7.14
C SER A 377 -23.09 39.66 -6.61
N ASN A 378 -23.02 40.82 -5.96
CA ASN A 378 -24.19 41.51 -5.40
C ASN A 378 -25.08 42.18 -6.46
N GLN A 379 -24.67 42.19 -7.73
CA GLN A 379 -25.41 42.81 -8.84
C GLN A 379 -26.21 41.78 -9.66
N MET A 380 -25.94 40.49 -9.48
CA MET A 380 -26.70 39.43 -10.12
C MET A 380 -27.92 39.06 -9.28
N ASN A 381 -29.11 39.05 -9.88
CA ASN A 381 -30.33 38.60 -9.21
C ASN A 381 -30.47 37.06 -9.25
N SER A 382 -31.52 36.53 -8.61
CA SER A 382 -31.78 35.09 -8.54
C SER A 382 -32.05 34.42 -9.90
N ASP A 383 -32.43 35.19 -10.92
CA ASP A 383 -32.66 34.69 -12.29
C ASP A 383 -31.36 34.64 -13.12
N GLY A 384 -30.24 35.04 -12.53
CA GLY A 384 -28.94 35.16 -13.20
C GLY A 384 -28.83 36.40 -14.09
N ILE A 385 -29.66 37.42 -13.87
CA ILE A 385 -29.64 38.68 -14.63
C ILE A 385 -28.78 39.69 -13.88
N ILE A 386 -27.86 40.33 -14.61
CA ILE A 386 -27.01 41.42 -14.13
C ILE A 386 -27.16 42.65 -15.04
N ASP A 387 -27.12 43.84 -14.46
CA ASP A 387 -27.10 45.11 -15.19
C ASP A 387 -25.65 45.59 -15.37
N ILE A 388 -25.15 45.59 -16.60
CA ILE A 388 -23.75 45.89 -16.88
C ILE A 388 -23.54 47.40 -17.00
N ASP A 389 -22.74 47.92 -16.08
CA ASP A 389 -22.17 49.28 -16.14
C ASP A 389 -20.66 49.22 -15.86
N LEU A 390 -19.92 48.63 -16.81
CA LEU A 390 -18.46 48.54 -16.75
C LEU A 390 -17.81 49.66 -17.60
N PRO A 391 -16.61 50.15 -17.24
CA PRO A 391 -15.86 51.11 -18.05
C PRO A 391 -15.55 50.59 -19.47
N ASP A 392 -15.34 51.49 -20.43
CA ASP A 392 -15.03 51.11 -21.82
C ASP A 392 -13.85 50.11 -21.95
N GLY A 393 -13.96 49.23 -22.94
CA GLY A 393 -13.06 48.10 -23.22
C GLY A 393 -13.78 46.75 -23.16
N ASP A 394 -13.18 45.72 -23.74
CA ASP A 394 -13.75 44.37 -23.74
C ASP A 394 -13.57 43.72 -22.36
N TRP A 395 -14.63 43.11 -21.85
CA TRP A 395 -14.66 42.44 -20.53
C TRP A 395 -15.01 40.98 -20.66
N THR A 396 -14.51 40.17 -19.75
CA THR A 396 -14.99 38.81 -19.49
C THR A 396 -15.70 38.82 -18.15
N ILE A 397 -16.92 38.30 -18.10
CA ILE A 397 -17.67 38.03 -16.87
C ILE A 397 -17.60 36.53 -16.60
N LEU A 398 -17.08 36.17 -15.44
CA LEU A 398 -16.99 34.81 -14.93
C LEU A 398 -18.07 34.60 -13.87
N ARG A 399 -19.03 33.70 -14.14
CA ARG A 399 -19.98 33.22 -13.12
C ARG A 399 -19.46 31.90 -12.57
N PHE A 400 -18.99 31.94 -11.32
CA PHE A 400 -18.35 30.83 -10.65
C PHE A 400 -19.26 30.24 -9.57
N GLY A 401 -19.32 28.92 -9.50
CA GLY A 401 -20.10 28.19 -8.50
C GLY A 401 -19.58 26.78 -8.29
N TYR A 402 -20.38 25.94 -7.65
CA TYR A 402 -20.02 24.54 -7.42
C TYR A 402 -21.22 23.61 -7.48
N THR A 403 -20.93 22.32 -7.66
CA THR A 403 -21.89 21.21 -7.64
C THR A 403 -21.26 19.96 -7.00
N THR A 404 -22.02 18.88 -6.81
CA THR A 404 -21.50 17.61 -6.32
C THR A 404 -20.68 16.89 -7.40
N THR A 405 -19.63 16.17 -6.99
CA THR A 405 -18.86 15.28 -7.88
C THR A 405 -19.71 14.10 -8.36
N GLY A 406 -20.75 13.72 -7.61
CA GLY A 406 -21.60 12.57 -7.90
C GLY A 406 -20.93 11.22 -7.69
N VAL A 407 -19.79 11.19 -6.99
CA VAL A 407 -19.10 9.94 -6.66
C VAL A 407 -19.84 9.25 -5.51
N VAL A 408 -19.89 7.93 -5.58
CA VAL A 408 -20.57 7.07 -4.60
C VAL A 408 -19.60 6.03 -4.06
N ASN A 409 -19.87 5.53 -2.86
CA ASN A 409 -19.12 4.40 -2.28
C ASN A 409 -19.32 3.13 -3.10
N SER A 410 -18.27 2.32 -3.25
CA SER A 410 -18.24 1.17 -4.15
C SER A 410 -17.25 0.09 -3.67
N PRO A 411 -17.44 -1.20 -4.05
CA PRO A 411 -18.65 -1.80 -4.61
C PRO A 411 -19.66 -2.09 -3.50
N SER A 412 -20.71 -1.28 -3.45
CA SER A 412 -21.74 -1.33 -2.41
C SER A 412 -22.91 -2.22 -2.83
N THR A 413 -23.69 -2.66 -1.84
CA THR A 413 -25.03 -3.20 -2.09
C THR A 413 -25.96 -2.09 -2.56
N VAL A 414 -27.07 -2.44 -3.22
CA VAL A 414 -28.07 -1.46 -3.69
C VAL A 414 -28.60 -0.62 -2.51
N GLU A 415 -28.73 -1.21 -1.33
CA GLU A 415 -29.21 -0.52 -0.14
C GLU A 415 -28.17 0.41 0.51
N GLY A 416 -26.87 0.15 0.32
CA GLY A 416 -25.79 0.94 0.91
C GLY A 416 -25.09 1.91 -0.04
N GLU A 417 -25.40 1.88 -1.34
CA GLU A 417 -24.87 2.82 -2.33
C GLU A 417 -25.41 4.24 -2.06
N GLY A 418 -24.52 5.21 -2.02
CA GLY A 418 -24.90 6.61 -2.05
C GLY A 418 -23.70 7.53 -2.13
N LEU A 419 -23.96 8.83 -2.13
CA LEU A 419 -22.93 9.83 -2.38
C LEU A 419 -21.83 9.79 -1.30
N GLU A 420 -20.59 9.99 -1.73
CA GLU A 420 -19.44 10.19 -0.85
C GLU A 420 -19.59 11.49 -0.07
N CYS A 421 -19.33 11.47 1.25
CA CYS A 421 -19.38 12.68 2.07
C CYS A 421 -18.27 13.66 1.65
N ASP A 422 -18.54 14.96 1.79
CA ASP A 422 -17.55 16.02 1.60
C ASP A 422 -16.38 15.82 2.58
N LYS A 423 -15.18 15.55 2.03
CA LYS A 423 -13.97 15.24 2.80
C LYS A 423 -13.32 16.48 3.42
N MET A 424 -13.80 17.67 3.05
CA MET A 424 -13.34 18.95 3.58
C MET A 424 -14.37 19.57 4.55
N ASP A 425 -15.47 18.89 4.90
CA ASP A 425 -16.53 19.39 5.79
C ASP A 425 -16.85 18.40 6.92
N THR A 426 -16.52 18.78 8.16
CA THR A 426 -16.80 17.95 9.35
C THR A 426 -18.30 17.72 9.56
N THR A 427 -19.18 18.60 9.07
CA THR A 427 -20.64 18.41 9.15
C THR A 427 -21.06 17.22 8.30
N ALA A 428 -20.55 17.13 7.07
CA ALA A 428 -20.83 16.02 6.18
C ALA A 428 -20.29 14.70 6.75
N LEU A 429 -19.06 14.71 7.27
CA LEU A 429 -18.48 13.53 7.92
C LEU A 429 -19.27 13.12 9.18
N ASN A 430 -19.70 14.07 10.01
CA ASN A 430 -20.54 13.78 11.18
C ASN A 430 -21.87 13.12 10.79
N VAL A 431 -22.48 13.56 9.68
CA VAL A 431 -23.69 12.93 9.14
C VAL A 431 -23.39 11.50 8.69
N HIS A 432 -22.27 11.27 8.01
CA HIS A 432 -21.84 9.92 7.64
C HIS A 432 -21.67 9.03 8.89
N PHE A 433 -20.84 9.48 9.84
CA PHE A 433 -20.52 8.75 11.05
C PHE A 433 -21.78 8.44 11.88
N SER A 434 -22.69 9.40 12.03
CA SER A 434 -23.92 9.22 12.81
C SER A 434 -24.89 8.21 12.20
N ASN A 435 -24.86 8.02 10.88
CA ASN A 435 -25.83 7.17 10.19
C ASN A 435 -25.42 5.69 10.10
N PHE A 436 -24.13 5.37 10.25
CA PHE A 436 -23.66 3.99 10.24
C PHE A 436 -22.62 3.66 11.33
N PRO A 437 -21.40 4.24 11.37
CA PRO A 437 -20.44 3.98 12.46
C PRO A 437 -21.01 4.11 13.88
N GLN A 438 -21.77 5.18 14.15
CA GLN A 438 -22.39 5.38 15.46
C GLN A 438 -23.46 4.31 15.78
N LYS A 439 -24.16 3.79 14.76
CA LYS A 439 -25.11 2.69 14.94
C LYS A 439 -24.41 1.38 15.24
N LEU A 440 -23.24 1.11 14.65
CA LEU A 440 -22.41 -0.03 15.04
C LEU A 440 -22.03 0.06 16.52
N VAL A 441 -21.65 1.24 17.01
CA VAL A 441 -21.37 1.46 18.44
C VAL A 441 -22.61 1.14 19.30
N GLN A 442 -23.80 1.60 18.91
CA GLN A 442 -25.05 1.31 19.61
C GLN A 442 -25.37 -0.19 19.63
N HIS A 443 -25.24 -0.86 18.49
CA HIS A 443 -25.46 -2.31 18.34
C HIS A 443 -24.34 -3.16 18.95
N SER A 444 -23.18 -2.58 19.27
CA SER A 444 -22.12 -3.30 19.98
C SER A 444 -22.51 -3.73 21.41
N LYS A 445 -23.59 -3.16 21.97
CA LYS A 445 -24.12 -3.49 23.31
C LYS A 445 -23.04 -3.44 24.40
N GLY A 446 -22.16 -2.44 24.32
CA GLY A 446 -21.07 -2.19 25.28
C GLY A 446 -19.79 -2.98 25.01
N LEU A 447 -19.66 -3.63 23.86
CA LEU A 447 -18.46 -4.34 23.44
C LEU A 447 -17.45 -3.46 22.68
N ASN A 448 -17.78 -2.19 22.41
CA ASN A 448 -16.86 -1.22 21.83
C ASN A 448 -15.64 -0.96 22.75
N GLY A 449 -14.45 -1.00 22.16
CA GLY A 449 -13.16 -0.94 22.84
C GLY A 449 -12.74 -2.24 23.53
N SER A 450 -13.51 -3.33 23.43
CA SER A 450 -13.10 -4.66 23.88
C SER A 450 -13.16 -5.67 22.74
N THR A 451 -14.33 -6.11 22.31
CA THR A 451 -14.47 -7.02 21.16
C THR A 451 -14.58 -6.24 19.86
N PHE A 452 -15.41 -5.20 19.81
CA PHE A 452 -15.44 -4.27 18.66
C PHE A 452 -14.37 -3.21 18.88
N LYS A 453 -13.28 -3.25 18.13
CA LYS A 453 -12.05 -2.51 18.45
C LYS A 453 -11.79 -1.27 17.61
N PHE A 454 -12.13 -1.30 16.33
CA PHE A 454 -11.72 -0.25 15.41
C PHE A 454 -12.69 -0.09 14.25
N LEU A 455 -12.60 1.07 13.60
CA LEU A 455 -13.14 1.30 12.27
C LEU A 455 -11.99 1.33 11.26
N LEU A 456 -12.23 0.77 10.08
CA LEU A 456 -11.31 0.82 8.95
C LEU A 456 -11.73 1.95 7.99
N ILE A 457 -10.74 2.72 7.54
CA ILE A 457 -10.78 3.49 6.29
C ILE A 457 -9.88 2.74 5.30
N ASP A 458 -10.41 2.27 4.19
CA ASP A 458 -9.64 1.56 3.17
C ASP A 458 -8.90 2.56 2.24
N SER A 459 -8.29 2.06 1.16
CA SER A 459 -7.59 2.88 0.19
C SER A 459 -8.52 3.83 -0.57
N TRP A 460 -8.04 5.04 -0.82
CA TRP A 460 -8.85 6.11 -1.41
C TRP A 460 -9.27 5.80 -2.84
N GLU A 461 -10.56 5.50 -3.05
CA GLU A 461 -11.11 5.29 -4.38
C GLU A 461 -12.33 6.17 -4.69
N CYS A 462 -12.43 7.37 -4.13
CA CYS A 462 -13.56 8.29 -4.33
C CYS A 462 -13.29 9.48 -5.28
N ASP A 463 -12.36 9.33 -6.22
CA ASP A 463 -11.90 10.37 -7.15
C ASP A 463 -11.40 11.65 -6.42
N PHE A 464 -11.48 12.79 -7.11
CA PHE A 464 -11.04 14.10 -6.64
C PHE A 464 -12.20 14.97 -6.16
N GLN A 465 -11.90 15.79 -5.17
CA GLN A 465 -12.71 16.91 -4.71
C GLN A 465 -11.82 18.16 -4.70
N ASN A 466 -12.30 19.25 -5.30
CA ASN A 466 -11.57 20.51 -5.35
C ASN A 466 -12.36 21.70 -4.81
N TRP A 467 -13.52 21.45 -4.21
CA TRP A 467 -14.33 22.50 -3.62
C TRP A 467 -15.07 22.02 -2.38
N THR A 468 -15.36 22.94 -1.47
CA THR A 468 -16.34 22.78 -0.39
C THR A 468 -17.07 24.10 -0.18
N ALA A 469 -18.21 24.10 0.51
CA ALA A 469 -19.01 25.30 0.70
C ALA A 469 -18.24 26.42 1.41
N GLN A 470 -17.36 26.06 2.35
CA GLN A 470 -16.55 26.98 3.17
C GLN A 470 -15.19 27.32 2.54
N MET A 471 -14.97 26.95 1.27
CA MET A 471 -13.66 27.10 0.62
C MET A 471 -13.15 28.56 0.61
N PRO A 472 -13.96 29.58 0.28
CA PRO A 472 -13.48 30.97 0.31
C PRO A 472 -13.02 31.41 1.70
N GLU A 473 -13.80 31.10 2.75
CA GLU A 473 -13.50 31.49 4.13
C GLU A 473 -12.27 30.75 4.67
N GLU A 474 -12.19 29.44 4.44
CA GLU A 474 -11.06 28.62 4.91
C GLU A 474 -9.77 28.98 4.15
N PHE A 475 -9.84 29.25 2.85
CA PHE A 475 -8.69 29.73 2.09
C PHE A 475 -8.17 31.06 2.64
N GLU A 476 -9.04 32.06 2.82
CA GLU A 476 -8.63 33.37 3.32
C GLU A 476 -8.05 33.27 4.74
N LYS A 477 -8.68 32.49 5.62
CA LYS A 477 -8.18 32.20 6.97
C LYS A 477 -6.79 31.57 6.97
N ARG A 478 -6.54 30.62 6.06
CA ARG A 478 -5.29 29.83 6.03
C ARG A 478 -4.16 30.51 5.26
N ARG A 479 -4.48 31.28 4.21
CA ARG A 479 -3.51 31.87 3.28
C ARG A 479 -3.35 33.38 3.46
N GLY A 480 -4.34 34.04 4.07
CA GLY A 480 -4.29 35.46 4.42
C GLY A 480 -4.68 36.41 3.28
N TYR A 481 -5.29 35.93 2.21
CA TYR A 481 -5.81 36.73 1.11
C TYR A 481 -7.06 36.09 0.48
N SER A 482 -7.88 36.90 -0.18
CA SER A 482 -9.15 36.46 -0.78
C SER A 482 -8.92 35.54 -1.99
N LEU A 483 -9.58 34.38 -1.98
CA LEU A 483 -9.63 33.48 -3.14
C LEU A 483 -10.40 34.08 -4.33
N ILE A 484 -11.37 34.98 -4.06
CA ILE A 484 -12.27 35.53 -5.07
C ILE A 484 -11.50 36.32 -6.15
N ASP A 485 -10.43 37.00 -5.75
CA ASP A 485 -9.59 37.80 -6.65
C ASP A 485 -8.72 36.93 -7.58
N TRP A 486 -8.72 35.61 -7.38
CA TRP A 486 -7.90 34.66 -8.13
C TRP A 486 -8.74 33.59 -8.85
N LEU A 487 -10.07 33.66 -8.80
CA LEU A 487 -10.97 32.75 -9.52
C LEU A 487 -10.67 32.60 -11.01
N PRO A 488 -10.26 33.64 -11.77
CA PRO A 488 -9.88 33.46 -13.16
C PRO A 488 -8.77 32.41 -13.36
N VAL A 489 -7.85 32.27 -12.39
CA VAL A 489 -6.76 31.29 -12.43
C VAL A 489 -7.28 29.85 -12.35
N LEU A 490 -8.25 29.58 -11.47
CA LEU A 490 -8.92 28.26 -11.41
C LEU A 490 -9.64 27.91 -12.73
N CYS A 491 -9.99 28.94 -13.51
CA CYS A 491 -10.67 28.83 -14.80
C CYS A 491 -9.73 28.94 -16.01
N GLY A 492 -8.42 28.80 -15.79
CA GLY A 492 -7.39 28.72 -16.83
C GLY A 492 -6.83 30.05 -17.33
N ASP A 493 -7.19 31.19 -16.72
CA ASP A 493 -6.59 32.50 -17.03
C ASP A 493 -5.36 32.78 -16.16
N VAL A 494 -4.53 33.76 -16.55
CA VAL A 494 -3.36 34.18 -15.76
C VAL A 494 -3.64 35.54 -15.11
N VAL A 495 -3.46 35.62 -13.79
CA VAL A 495 -3.57 36.84 -12.99
C VAL A 495 -2.18 37.26 -12.50
N GLY A 496 -1.81 38.52 -12.72
CA GLY A 496 -0.46 39.04 -12.51
C GLY A 496 0.48 38.52 -13.59
N ASP A 497 1.18 37.44 -13.27
CA ASP A 497 2.04 36.69 -14.17
C ASP A 497 1.88 35.17 -13.89
N MET A 498 2.59 34.34 -14.65
CA MET A 498 2.52 32.89 -14.50
C MET A 498 3.01 32.45 -13.11
N ASP A 499 4.08 33.04 -12.58
CA ASP A 499 4.69 32.59 -11.34
C ASP A 499 3.75 32.85 -10.15
N LEU A 500 3.08 34.02 -10.12
CA LEU A 500 2.05 34.36 -9.15
C LEU A 500 0.81 33.46 -9.28
N SER A 501 0.35 33.20 -10.51
CA SER A 501 -0.80 32.31 -10.76
C SER A 501 -0.52 30.88 -10.29
N GLU A 502 0.68 30.37 -10.57
CA GLU A 502 1.14 29.08 -10.05
C GLU A 502 1.24 29.08 -8.52
N GLY A 503 1.63 30.21 -7.92
CA GLY A 503 1.66 30.35 -6.47
C GLY A 503 0.29 30.29 -5.81
N PHE A 504 -0.71 30.91 -6.43
CA PHE A 504 -2.10 30.77 -6.01
C PHE A 504 -2.60 29.33 -6.17
N LEU A 505 -2.30 28.67 -7.29
CA LEU A 505 -2.69 27.26 -7.52
C LEU A 505 -2.07 26.31 -6.49
N TYR A 506 -0.82 26.58 -6.08
CA TYR A 506 -0.20 25.88 -4.95
C TYR A 506 -0.96 26.11 -3.64
N ASP A 507 -1.22 27.36 -3.28
CA ASP A 507 -1.95 27.70 -2.04
C ASP A 507 -3.36 27.08 -2.03
N PHE A 508 -4.00 26.97 -3.19
CA PHE A 508 -5.29 26.31 -3.37
C PHE A 508 -5.21 24.81 -3.10
N ARG A 509 -4.24 24.11 -3.70
CA ARG A 509 -4.00 22.67 -3.42
C ARG A 509 -3.61 22.44 -1.96
N LYS A 510 -2.78 23.31 -1.38
CA LYS A 510 -2.38 23.24 0.03
C LYS A 510 -3.58 23.41 0.97
N THR A 511 -4.50 24.32 0.64
CA THR A 511 -5.75 24.49 1.40
C THR A 511 -6.61 23.22 1.34
N ILE A 512 -6.75 22.61 0.17
CA ILE A 512 -7.48 21.33 0.02
C ILE A 512 -6.83 20.24 0.90
N ALA A 513 -5.51 20.09 0.84
CA ALA A 513 -4.78 19.09 1.60
C ALA A 513 -4.98 19.25 3.11
N GLU A 514 -4.74 20.45 3.65
CA GLU A 514 -4.91 20.73 5.08
C GLU A 514 -6.36 20.48 5.53
N MET A 515 -7.35 20.82 4.69
CA MET A 515 -8.76 20.54 5.03
C MET A 515 -9.10 19.05 5.02
N ILE A 516 -8.57 18.26 4.08
CA ILE A 516 -8.76 16.79 4.10
C ILE A 516 -8.06 16.18 5.32
N GLU A 517 -6.84 16.60 5.62
CA GLU A 517 -6.08 16.12 6.78
C GLU A 517 -6.82 16.39 8.10
N GLU A 518 -7.28 17.63 8.31
CA GLU A 518 -7.94 18.06 9.55
C GLU A 518 -9.41 17.60 9.62
N ASN A 519 -10.19 17.84 8.57
CA ASN A 519 -11.65 17.65 8.63
C ASN A 519 -12.08 16.22 8.32
N PHE A 520 -11.25 15.42 7.64
CA PHE A 520 -11.52 14.01 7.40
C PHE A 520 -10.68 13.13 8.31
N TYR A 521 -9.36 13.01 8.10
CA TYR A 521 -8.56 12.01 8.83
C TYR A 521 -8.44 12.27 10.33
N LEU A 522 -8.07 13.49 10.74
CA LEU A 522 -7.97 13.84 12.17
C LEU A 522 -9.35 13.76 12.84
N HIS A 523 -10.37 14.40 12.27
CA HIS A 523 -11.72 14.39 12.86
C HIS A 523 -12.33 12.98 12.91
N PHE A 524 -12.07 12.12 11.92
CA PHE A 524 -12.50 10.70 11.97
C PHE A 524 -11.81 9.95 13.10
N SER A 525 -10.49 10.12 13.26
CA SER A 525 -9.72 9.55 14.37
C SER A 525 -10.29 9.99 15.73
N GLU A 526 -10.60 11.28 15.89
CA GLU A 526 -11.23 11.79 17.10
C GLU A 526 -12.63 11.19 17.35
N LEU A 527 -13.44 11.00 16.29
CA LEU A 527 -14.75 10.36 16.40
C LEU A 527 -14.64 8.90 16.84
N CYS A 528 -13.64 8.16 16.34
CA CYS A 528 -13.32 6.81 16.79
C CYS A 528 -12.97 6.81 18.29
N HIS A 529 -11.99 7.63 18.70
CA HIS A 529 -11.52 7.66 20.08
C HIS A 529 -12.61 8.09 21.07
N ARG A 530 -13.45 9.07 20.69
CA ARG A 530 -14.63 9.47 21.50
C ARG A 530 -15.62 8.32 21.71
N ASN A 531 -15.65 7.34 20.81
CA ASN A 531 -16.47 6.14 20.90
C ASN A 531 -15.70 4.91 21.42
N ASN A 532 -14.50 5.09 21.98
CA ASN A 532 -13.64 4.01 22.49
C ASN A 532 -13.25 2.99 21.40
N LEU A 533 -13.02 3.47 20.18
CA LEU A 533 -12.55 2.69 19.03
C LEU A 533 -11.24 3.28 18.51
N GLU A 534 -10.42 2.43 17.90
CA GLU A 534 -9.25 2.85 17.12
C GLU A 534 -9.64 3.19 15.67
N MET A 535 -8.79 3.95 14.97
CA MET A 535 -8.83 4.14 13.52
C MET A 535 -7.69 3.35 12.86
N HIS A 536 -8.04 2.33 12.07
CA HIS A 536 -7.09 1.66 11.17
C HIS A 536 -7.28 2.24 9.77
N ALA A 537 -6.20 2.52 9.04
CA ALA A 537 -6.35 3.20 7.76
C ALA A 537 -5.29 2.80 6.73
N GLU A 538 -5.77 2.47 5.55
CA GLU A 538 -5.03 2.36 4.29
C GLU A 538 -4.87 3.78 3.70
N VAL A 539 -4.05 4.63 4.32
CA VAL A 539 -3.88 5.99 3.81
C VAL A 539 -3.00 5.93 2.55
N ILE A 540 -3.62 6.24 1.41
CA ILE A 540 -3.05 6.63 0.10
C ILE A 540 -1.55 6.29 -0.12
N TYR A 541 -1.28 5.38 -1.06
CA TYR A 541 0.03 4.75 -1.29
C TYR A 541 0.96 5.42 -2.33
N GLY A 542 0.83 6.73 -2.56
CA GLY A 542 1.66 7.44 -3.54
C GLY A 542 1.23 7.24 -5.00
N GLY A 543 1.96 7.84 -5.97
CA GLY A 543 1.66 7.70 -7.40
C GLY A 543 0.67 8.68 -8.04
N GLY A 544 0.35 9.82 -7.40
CA GLY A 544 -0.40 10.93 -8.00
C GLY A 544 -1.91 10.73 -8.21
N MET A 545 -2.44 9.54 -7.92
CA MET A 545 -3.82 9.11 -8.22
C MET A 545 -4.90 9.58 -7.23
N TYR A 546 -4.60 10.57 -6.40
CA TYR A 546 -5.41 10.97 -5.25
C TYR A 546 -5.37 12.51 -5.07
N PRO A 547 -6.30 13.12 -4.31
CA PRO A 547 -6.33 14.58 -4.14
C PRO A 547 -5.06 15.12 -3.47
N PRO A 548 -4.80 16.45 -3.50
CA PRO A 548 -3.72 17.04 -2.72
C PRO A 548 -3.77 16.57 -1.27
N LEU A 549 -2.67 15.95 -0.78
CA LEU A 549 -2.58 15.42 0.58
C LEU A 549 -1.12 15.31 1.02
N ASP A 550 -0.82 15.67 2.25
CA ASP A 550 0.39 15.21 2.94
C ASP A 550 0.15 13.80 3.49
N VAL A 551 0.56 12.80 2.73
CA VAL A 551 0.36 11.38 3.06
C VAL A 551 1.00 10.98 4.39
N LEU A 552 2.12 11.59 4.79
CA LEU A 552 2.77 11.28 6.06
C LEU A 552 1.93 11.84 7.22
N LYS A 553 1.44 13.07 7.09
CA LYS A 553 0.60 13.69 8.11
C LYS A 553 -0.73 12.97 8.27
N ALA A 554 -1.40 12.62 7.18
CA ALA A 554 -2.65 11.86 7.21
C ALA A 554 -2.47 10.48 7.90
N ASN A 555 -1.40 9.75 7.57
CA ASN A 555 -1.05 8.48 8.24
C ASN A 555 -0.81 8.63 9.75
N SER A 556 -0.32 9.78 10.21
CA SER A 556 -0.03 10.01 11.63
C SER A 556 -1.28 9.91 12.53
N TYR A 557 -2.47 10.18 11.97
CA TYR A 557 -3.74 10.16 12.70
C TYR A 557 -4.30 8.75 12.90
N ALA A 558 -3.87 7.76 12.11
CA ALA A 558 -4.29 6.37 12.27
C ALA A 558 -3.61 5.72 13.49
N ASP A 559 -4.35 4.95 14.28
CA ASP A 559 -3.78 4.12 15.35
C ASP A 559 -2.96 2.97 14.75
N LEU A 560 -3.44 2.42 13.62
CA LEU A 560 -2.73 1.43 12.81
C LEU A 560 -2.70 1.88 11.35
N PRO A 561 -1.60 2.49 10.87
CA PRO A 561 -1.40 2.70 9.43
C PRO A 561 -1.24 1.36 8.74
N MET A 562 -1.73 1.27 7.50
CA MET A 562 -1.76 0.06 6.70
C MET A 562 -1.24 0.35 5.29
N THR A 563 -0.68 -0.66 4.61
CA THR A 563 -0.28 -0.67 3.20
C THR A 563 -0.94 -1.83 2.45
N GLU A 564 -0.60 -2.07 1.19
CA GLU A 564 -1.02 -3.29 0.47
C GLU A 564 0.15 -4.00 -0.24
N PHE A 565 0.03 -5.32 -0.43
CA PHE A 565 0.84 -6.02 -1.43
C PHE A 565 0.11 -7.21 -2.08
N TRP A 566 0.38 -7.36 -3.39
CA TRP A 566 -0.24 -8.37 -4.23
C TRP A 566 0.72 -9.51 -4.58
N THR A 567 0.15 -10.69 -4.78
CA THR A 567 0.83 -11.85 -5.35
C THR A 567 0.62 -11.90 -6.86
N LEU A 568 1.61 -12.41 -7.59
CA LEU A 568 1.55 -12.55 -9.04
C LEU A 568 1.34 -14.02 -9.41
N ALA A 569 0.71 -14.25 -10.55
CA ALA A 569 0.47 -15.59 -11.06
C ALA A 569 0.87 -15.73 -12.54
N ASN A 570 1.51 -16.85 -12.87
CA ASN A 570 1.79 -17.29 -14.24
C ASN A 570 0.99 -18.56 -14.56
N ASP A 571 0.33 -18.64 -15.71
CA ASP A 571 -0.64 -19.71 -16.05
C ASP A 571 -1.68 -20.00 -14.95
N GLY A 572 -2.00 -18.97 -14.16
CA GLY A 572 -2.92 -19.06 -13.03
C GLY A 572 -2.37 -19.79 -11.80
N VAL A 573 -1.06 -19.98 -11.66
CA VAL A 573 -0.40 -20.45 -10.42
C VAL A 573 0.43 -19.31 -9.86
N ILE A 574 0.44 -19.14 -8.53
CA ILE A 574 1.26 -18.11 -7.89
C ILE A 574 2.74 -18.38 -8.18
N THR A 575 3.47 -17.36 -8.60
CA THR A 575 4.89 -17.47 -8.95
C THR A 575 5.67 -16.30 -8.40
N TYR A 576 6.70 -16.58 -7.60
CA TYR A 576 7.64 -15.58 -7.11
C TYR A 576 8.85 -15.44 -8.04
N SER A 577 9.38 -14.22 -8.18
CA SER A 577 10.65 -13.95 -8.87
C SER A 577 11.58 -13.20 -7.93
N PRO A 578 12.84 -13.65 -7.74
CA PRO A 578 13.82 -12.92 -6.95
C PRO A 578 13.97 -11.48 -7.44
N LEU A 579 14.06 -10.54 -6.50
CA LEU A 579 14.22 -9.13 -6.79
C LEU A 579 15.56 -8.64 -6.27
N LYS A 580 16.19 -7.74 -7.03
CA LYS A 580 17.38 -7.00 -6.60
C LYS A 580 17.01 -5.95 -5.53
N ASN A 581 15.96 -5.17 -5.79
CA ASN A 581 15.46 -4.14 -4.89
C ASN A 581 14.04 -4.47 -4.45
N ASN A 582 13.70 -4.16 -3.20
CA ASN A 582 12.36 -4.38 -2.66
C ASN A 582 11.47 -3.14 -2.90
N PRO A 583 10.48 -3.22 -3.80
CA PRO A 583 9.63 -2.07 -4.13
C PRO A 583 8.72 -1.65 -2.98
N LEU A 584 8.55 -2.48 -1.95
CA LEU A 584 7.73 -2.17 -0.78
C LEU A 584 8.46 -1.29 0.24
N SER A 585 9.77 -1.08 0.12
CA SER A 585 10.56 -0.31 1.10
C SER A 585 10.14 1.17 1.17
N SER A 586 9.72 1.77 0.05
CA SER A 586 9.17 3.13 0.05
C SER A 586 7.86 3.21 0.82
N LEU A 587 6.96 2.24 0.66
CA LEU A 587 5.69 2.18 1.38
C LEU A 587 5.89 1.90 2.87
N ALA A 588 6.79 0.98 3.22
CA ALA A 588 7.05 0.64 4.61
C ALA A 588 7.61 1.82 5.44
N SER A 589 8.25 2.77 4.76
CA SER A 589 8.81 3.97 5.36
C SER A 589 7.76 4.97 5.89
N LEU A 590 6.47 4.78 5.56
CA LEU A 590 5.33 5.58 6.05
C LEU A 590 5.23 5.68 7.58
N SER A 591 5.69 4.65 8.29
CA SER A 591 5.62 4.54 9.75
C SER A 591 6.78 5.22 10.49
N GLY A 592 7.84 5.61 9.78
CA GLY A 592 9.19 5.70 10.33
C GLY A 592 9.41 6.71 11.47
N LEU A 593 8.63 7.80 11.55
CA LEU A 593 8.89 8.89 12.51
C LEU A 593 7.70 9.32 13.38
N TYR A 594 6.46 8.94 13.07
CA TYR A 594 5.28 9.27 13.89
C TYR A 594 5.05 8.32 15.08
N ASN A 595 6.10 7.59 15.50
CA ASN A 595 6.03 6.60 16.57
C ASN A 595 4.92 5.55 16.35
N LYS A 596 4.84 5.03 15.13
CA LYS A 596 3.94 3.94 14.74
C LYS A 596 4.77 2.64 14.65
N PRO A 597 4.99 1.92 15.76
CA PRO A 597 5.86 0.73 15.75
C PRO A 597 5.29 -0.43 14.95
N VAL A 598 3.98 -0.40 14.68
CA VAL A 598 3.27 -1.39 13.88
C VAL A 598 2.79 -0.75 12.58
N LEU A 599 3.16 -1.37 11.47
CA LEU A 599 2.68 -1.06 10.13
C LEU A 599 2.00 -2.30 9.56
N ALA A 600 0.70 -2.18 9.32
CA ALA A 600 -0.09 -3.26 8.76
C ALA A 600 0.02 -3.32 7.24
N SER A 601 -0.39 -4.46 6.67
CA SER A 601 -0.65 -4.53 5.23
C SER A 601 -1.82 -5.44 4.90
N GLU A 602 -2.72 -5.00 4.02
CA GLU A 602 -3.53 -5.89 3.19
C GLU A 602 -2.58 -6.83 2.45
N ALA A 603 -2.65 -8.12 2.79
CA ALA A 603 -1.61 -9.09 2.48
C ALA A 603 -2.15 -10.20 1.55
N PHE A 604 -1.38 -10.49 0.50
CA PHE A 604 -1.59 -11.60 -0.43
C PHE A 604 -2.81 -11.46 -1.36
N THR A 605 -3.19 -10.24 -1.68
CA THR A 605 -4.22 -9.97 -2.69
C THR A 605 -3.82 -10.57 -4.02
N ALA A 606 -4.75 -11.25 -4.67
CA ALA A 606 -4.46 -12.08 -5.84
C ALA A 606 -5.63 -12.10 -6.82
N SER A 607 -5.38 -12.50 -8.05
CA SER A 607 -6.48 -12.97 -8.91
C SER A 607 -7.01 -14.31 -8.38
N CYS A 608 -8.33 -14.51 -8.42
CA CYS A 608 -8.97 -15.77 -8.04
C CYS A 608 -8.52 -16.90 -8.98
N ARG A 609 -7.68 -17.80 -8.47
CA ARG A 609 -7.17 -18.96 -9.22
C ARG A 609 -7.27 -20.30 -8.48
N HIS A 610 -7.72 -20.28 -7.22
CA HIS A 610 -7.85 -21.47 -6.35
C HIS A 610 -6.56 -22.29 -6.26
N SER A 611 -5.40 -21.64 -6.40
CA SER A 611 -4.09 -22.28 -6.61
C SER A 611 -3.07 -21.93 -5.54
N GLU A 612 -3.37 -20.95 -4.70
CA GLU A 612 -2.50 -20.47 -3.65
C GLU A 612 -2.29 -21.50 -2.55
N THR A 613 -1.06 -21.54 -2.06
CA THR A 613 -0.63 -22.41 -0.97
C THR A 613 0.30 -21.63 -0.05
N PRO A 614 0.38 -21.96 1.26
CA PRO A 614 1.32 -21.30 2.16
C PRO A 614 2.78 -21.29 1.66
N ALA A 615 3.23 -22.35 0.99
CA ALA A 615 4.57 -22.42 0.41
C ALA A 615 4.78 -21.42 -0.72
N ASP A 616 3.79 -21.23 -1.61
CA ASP A 616 3.86 -20.25 -2.71
C ASP A 616 3.80 -18.80 -2.19
N LEU A 617 3.11 -18.58 -1.08
CA LEU A 617 2.92 -17.26 -0.46
C LEU A 617 4.12 -16.83 0.41
N LYS A 618 4.91 -17.78 0.92
CA LYS A 618 5.99 -17.52 1.91
C LYS A 618 6.91 -16.37 1.48
N LEU A 619 7.49 -16.43 0.28
CA LEU A 619 8.45 -15.42 -0.17
C LEU A 619 7.85 -14.03 -0.39
N TYR A 620 6.56 -13.94 -0.72
CA TYR A 620 5.87 -12.65 -0.78
C TYR A 620 5.74 -12.02 0.62
N GLY A 621 5.41 -12.83 1.62
CA GLY A 621 5.36 -12.39 3.02
C GLY A 621 6.74 -12.00 3.54
N ASP A 622 7.76 -12.80 3.26
CA ASP A 622 9.14 -12.50 3.65
C ASP A 622 9.66 -11.22 3.01
N ARG A 623 9.32 -10.98 1.74
CA ARG A 623 9.62 -9.70 1.06
C ARG A 623 8.97 -8.52 1.77
N ALA A 624 7.69 -8.64 2.14
CA ALA A 624 6.99 -7.59 2.88
C ALA A 624 7.62 -7.36 4.27
N PHE A 625 7.98 -8.42 5.00
CA PHE A 625 8.70 -8.28 6.26
C PHE A 625 10.05 -7.56 6.09
N CYS A 626 10.81 -7.89 5.05
CA CYS A 626 12.08 -7.22 4.75
C CYS A 626 11.93 -5.76 4.28
N SER A 627 10.72 -5.27 3.97
CA SER A 627 10.53 -3.83 3.70
C SER A 627 10.31 -3.04 4.98
N GLY A 628 9.80 -3.66 6.05
CA GLY A 628 9.43 -3.02 7.31
C GLY A 628 7.96 -3.21 7.70
N ILE A 629 7.14 -3.81 6.83
CA ILE A 629 5.78 -4.26 7.20
C ILE A 629 5.92 -5.30 8.32
N ASN A 630 5.11 -5.19 9.37
CA ASN A 630 5.23 -6.07 10.53
C ASN A 630 3.88 -6.48 11.16
N GLN A 631 2.78 -6.27 10.44
CA GLN A 631 1.45 -6.80 10.77
C GLN A 631 0.70 -7.22 9.50
N MET A 632 0.49 -8.53 9.32
CA MET A 632 -0.20 -9.09 8.18
C MET A 632 -1.72 -9.08 8.40
N VAL A 633 -2.46 -8.55 7.43
CA VAL A 633 -3.92 -8.59 7.36
C VAL A 633 -4.30 -9.37 6.10
N LEU A 634 -4.64 -10.65 6.28
CA LEU A 634 -4.85 -11.57 5.15
C LEU A 634 -6.03 -11.14 4.27
N HIS A 635 -5.76 -10.90 2.99
CA HIS A 635 -6.73 -10.70 1.92
C HIS A 635 -6.92 -12.00 1.10
N SER A 636 -8.05 -12.72 1.22
CA SER A 636 -9.12 -12.46 2.17
C SER A 636 -9.83 -13.70 2.69
N TYR A 637 -10.42 -13.59 3.88
CA TYR A 637 -11.39 -14.55 4.39
C TYR A 637 -12.78 -14.12 3.89
N VAL A 638 -13.30 -14.74 2.83
CA VAL A 638 -14.70 -14.49 2.41
C VAL A 638 -15.66 -15.30 3.26
N HIS A 639 -16.68 -14.64 3.83
CA HIS A 639 -17.69 -15.30 4.66
C HIS A 639 -18.36 -16.46 3.92
N GLN A 640 -18.43 -17.62 4.57
CA GLN A 640 -19.09 -18.80 4.03
C GLN A 640 -20.41 -19.04 4.77
N PRO A 641 -21.57 -18.76 4.17
CA PRO A 641 -22.86 -18.87 4.86
C PRO A 641 -23.39 -20.31 4.94
N ASN A 642 -22.81 -21.27 4.21
CA ASN A 642 -23.10 -22.70 4.30
C ASN A 642 -21.85 -23.55 3.99
N GLU A 643 -22.00 -24.88 3.90
CA GLU A 643 -20.91 -25.85 3.71
C GLU A 643 -20.66 -26.28 2.25
N GLN A 644 -21.26 -25.60 1.26
CA GLN A 644 -20.94 -25.85 -0.15
C GLN A 644 -19.50 -25.40 -0.45
N LYS A 645 -18.71 -26.28 -1.05
CA LYS A 645 -17.29 -26.06 -1.33
C LYS A 645 -17.02 -25.86 -2.83
N PRO A 646 -16.01 -25.06 -3.22
CA PRO A 646 -15.22 -24.14 -2.39
C PRO A 646 -15.99 -22.95 -1.81
N GLY A 647 -17.18 -22.68 -2.34
CA GLY A 647 -18.08 -21.67 -1.81
C GLY A 647 -17.81 -20.27 -2.36
N LEU A 648 -18.19 -19.27 -1.57
CA LEU A 648 -18.21 -17.87 -1.95
C LEU A 648 -16.78 -17.29 -2.07
N THR A 649 -16.57 -16.42 -3.04
CA THR A 649 -15.31 -15.72 -3.34
C THR A 649 -15.55 -14.22 -3.41
N LEU A 650 -14.49 -13.44 -3.31
CA LEU A 650 -14.53 -12.00 -3.54
C LEU A 650 -14.40 -11.72 -5.04
N TYR A 651 -15.49 -11.94 -5.79
CA TYR A 651 -15.47 -11.81 -7.25
C TYR A 651 -14.31 -12.59 -7.89
N ALA A 652 -13.51 -11.90 -8.70
CA ALA A 652 -12.32 -12.40 -9.36
C ALA A 652 -11.04 -12.24 -8.52
N PHE A 653 -11.15 -12.00 -7.21
CA PHE A 653 -10.03 -11.80 -6.30
C PHE A 653 -9.90 -12.96 -5.31
N GLY A 654 -8.65 -13.29 -5.00
CA GLY A 654 -8.22 -14.13 -3.89
C GLY A 654 -7.35 -13.32 -2.93
N SER A 655 -6.66 -13.93 -1.98
CA SER A 655 -6.50 -15.37 -1.73
C SER A 655 -7.70 -15.99 -0.98
N HIS A 656 -7.91 -17.31 -1.03
CA HIS A 656 -9.08 -18.00 -0.48
C HIS A 656 -8.81 -18.56 0.92
N PHE A 657 -8.60 -17.67 1.89
CA PHE A 657 -8.29 -17.99 3.29
C PHE A 657 -9.52 -18.35 4.12
N ASN A 658 -10.37 -19.27 3.64
CA ASN A 658 -11.63 -19.60 4.30
C ASN A 658 -11.75 -21.10 4.63
N ARG A 659 -12.67 -21.45 5.53
CA ARG A 659 -12.87 -22.83 6.03
C ARG A 659 -13.22 -23.89 4.98
N ASN A 660 -13.71 -23.49 3.81
CA ASN A 660 -14.06 -24.41 2.73
C ASN A 660 -12.88 -24.72 1.81
N THR A 661 -11.76 -23.99 1.93
CA THR A 661 -10.48 -24.33 1.31
C THR A 661 -9.83 -25.48 2.07
N PRO A 662 -9.53 -26.65 1.44
CA PRO A 662 -9.12 -27.84 2.20
C PRO A 662 -7.87 -27.63 3.06
N TRP A 663 -6.86 -26.95 2.52
CA TRP A 663 -5.60 -26.71 3.22
C TRP A 663 -5.71 -25.73 4.40
N TRP A 664 -6.76 -24.90 4.46
CA TRP A 664 -6.91 -23.84 5.47
C TRP A 664 -6.84 -24.39 6.90
N ASN A 665 -7.51 -25.51 7.17
CA ASN A 665 -7.57 -26.12 8.50
C ASN A 665 -6.22 -26.61 9.05
N TYR A 666 -5.20 -26.71 8.19
CA TYR A 666 -3.84 -27.17 8.52
C TYR A 666 -2.81 -26.04 8.36
N SER A 667 -3.26 -24.79 8.24
CA SER A 667 -2.40 -23.61 8.02
C SER A 667 -1.74 -23.05 9.30
N ARG A 668 -2.05 -23.60 10.48
CA ARG A 668 -1.57 -23.07 11.78
C ARG A 668 -0.05 -22.87 11.83
N GLY A 669 0.73 -23.81 11.30
CA GLY A 669 2.19 -23.69 11.27
C GLY A 669 2.67 -22.48 10.48
N TRP A 670 1.99 -22.12 9.40
CA TRP A 670 2.31 -20.95 8.58
C TRP A 670 1.90 -19.64 9.25
N LEU A 671 0.76 -19.62 9.94
CA LEU A 671 0.33 -18.43 10.69
C LEU A 671 1.18 -18.22 11.94
N ASP A 672 1.60 -19.28 12.62
CA ASP A 672 2.57 -19.18 13.72
C ASP A 672 3.92 -18.67 13.20
N TYR A 673 4.43 -19.17 12.07
CA TYR A 673 5.64 -18.64 11.41
C TYR A 673 5.60 -17.12 11.23
N GLN A 674 4.52 -16.60 10.65
CA GLN A 674 4.35 -15.17 10.47
C GLN A 674 4.25 -14.44 11.82
N ALA A 675 3.51 -14.97 12.80
CA ALA A 675 3.40 -14.37 14.12
C ALA A 675 4.74 -14.28 14.87
N ARG A 676 5.64 -15.26 14.69
CA ARG A 676 7.02 -15.22 15.24
C ARG A 676 7.83 -14.09 14.61
N ILE A 677 7.68 -13.87 13.30
CA ILE A 677 8.35 -12.76 12.60
C ILE A 677 7.80 -11.42 13.08
N GLN A 678 6.48 -11.27 13.15
CA GLN A 678 5.81 -10.05 13.65
C GLN A 678 6.23 -9.71 15.08
N TYR A 679 6.31 -10.71 15.96
CA TYR A 679 6.80 -10.52 17.33
C TYR A 679 8.17 -9.83 17.39
N VAL A 680 9.09 -10.23 16.50
CA VAL A 680 10.44 -9.64 16.45
C VAL A 680 10.40 -8.26 15.79
N LEU A 681 9.75 -8.14 14.63
CA LEU A 681 9.79 -6.92 13.81
C LEU A 681 8.92 -5.76 14.34
N GLN A 682 8.00 -6.02 15.27
CA GLN A 682 7.24 -4.97 15.96
C GLN A 682 8.01 -4.29 17.11
N LYS A 683 9.20 -4.79 17.47
CA LYS A 683 10.06 -4.22 18.52
C LYS A 683 11.19 -3.39 17.92
N GLY A 684 11.61 -2.33 18.62
CA GLY A 684 12.74 -1.50 18.20
C GLY A 684 12.51 -0.71 16.91
N ILE A 685 13.56 -0.05 16.43
CA ILE A 685 13.53 0.83 15.24
C ILE A 685 14.34 0.23 14.09
N ILE A 686 14.09 0.70 12.87
CA ILE A 686 14.92 0.41 11.69
C ILE A 686 16.03 1.48 11.66
N PRO A 687 17.32 1.13 11.83
CA PRO A 687 18.41 2.09 11.62
C PRO A 687 18.42 2.56 10.17
N ALA A 688 18.54 3.86 9.97
CA ALA A 688 18.51 4.48 8.65
C ALA A 688 19.51 5.63 8.61
N GLU A 689 20.25 5.75 7.52
CA GLU A 689 21.33 6.73 7.41
C GLU A 689 20.90 7.99 6.68
N VAL A 690 19.82 7.88 5.90
CA VAL A 690 19.29 8.95 5.06
C VAL A 690 17.89 9.32 5.54
N LEU A 691 17.73 10.54 6.03
CA LEU A 691 16.43 11.19 6.11
C LEU A 691 16.17 11.82 4.75
N TYR A 692 15.02 11.62 4.12
CA TYR A 692 14.70 12.32 2.87
C TYR A 692 13.46 13.18 2.99
N PHE A 693 13.57 14.43 2.58
CA PHE A 693 12.43 15.34 2.54
C PHE A 693 11.56 15.01 1.32
N VAL A 694 10.26 14.80 1.53
CA VAL A 694 9.34 14.43 0.45
C VAL A 694 9.03 15.62 -0.49
N GLY A 695 9.35 16.84 -0.07
CA GLY A 695 9.08 18.07 -0.80
C GLY A 695 7.92 18.85 -0.19
N ASP A 696 7.75 20.09 -0.64
CA ASP A 696 6.64 20.96 -0.22
C ASP A 696 5.47 20.97 -1.22
N GLN A 697 5.68 20.42 -2.42
CA GLN A 697 4.67 20.37 -3.48
C GLN A 697 3.67 19.25 -3.21
N LEU A 698 2.37 19.54 -3.36
CA LEU A 698 1.30 18.59 -3.09
C LEU A 698 0.61 18.14 -4.39
N PRO A 699 0.19 16.86 -4.49
CA PRO A 699 0.32 15.77 -3.49
C PRO A 699 1.76 15.20 -3.36
N HIS A 700 2.08 14.58 -2.22
CA HIS A 700 3.40 14.00 -1.95
C HIS A 700 3.62 12.63 -2.62
N ASP A 701 4.57 12.51 -3.56
CA ASP A 701 4.93 11.20 -4.12
C ASP A 701 6.04 10.53 -3.30
N LEU A 702 5.73 9.39 -2.67
CA LEU A 702 6.68 8.58 -1.92
C LEU A 702 7.47 7.60 -2.80
N ASN A 703 7.18 7.54 -4.10
CA ASN A 703 7.98 6.77 -5.04
C ASN A 703 9.25 7.54 -5.40
N VAL A 704 10.19 7.56 -4.47
CA VAL A 704 11.48 8.21 -4.66
C VAL A 704 12.49 7.25 -5.28
N GLU A 705 12.96 7.64 -6.46
CA GLU A 705 14.16 7.10 -7.12
C GLU A 705 15.34 6.94 -6.15
N LEU A 706 15.44 7.82 -5.15
CA LEU A 706 16.41 7.74 -4.07
C LEU A 706 16.40 6.38 -3.37
N VAL A 707 15.25 5.94 -2.83
CA VAL A 707 15.13 4.70 -2.03
C VAL A 707 15.50 3.49 -2.88
N ASN A 708 15.12 3.49 -4.16
CA ASN A 708 15.41 2.41 -5.09
C ASN A 708 16.89 2.34 -5.52
N ASN A 709 17.64 3.43 -5.35
CA ASN A 709 19.04 3.54 -5.77
C ASN A 709 20.04 3.51 -4.61
N LEU A 710 19.57 3.40 -3.37
CA LEU A 710 20.44 3.22 -2.22
C LEU A 710 21.18 1.88 -2.29
N PRO A 711 22.40 1.80 -1.72
CA PRO A 711 23.07 0.53 -1.53
C PRO A 711 22.20 -0.38 -0.65
N LYS A 712 22.33 -1.68 -0.87
CA LYS A 712 21.62 -2.69 -0.09
C LYS A 712 21.95 -2.56 1.41
N ASP A 713 20.96 -2.84 2.26
CA ASP A 713 21.02 -2.72 3.73
C ASP A 713 21.40 -1.30 4.22
N ILE A 714 21.18 -0.28 3.38
CA ILE A 714 21.12 1.14 3.76
C ILE A 714 19.69 1.63 3.54
N HIS A 715 19.09 2.16 4.61
CA HIS A 715 17.69 2.59 4.60
C HIS A 715 17.55 4.11 4.56
N ALA A 716 16.46 4.55 3.92
CA ALA A 716 15.99 5.92 3.92
C ALA A 716 14.61 6.01 4.57
N ILE A 717 14.37 7.06 5.35
CA ILE A 717 13.07 7.34 5.97
C ILE A 717 12.56 8.72 5.50
N PRO A 718 11.29 8.85 5.08
CA PRO A 718 10.72 10.11 4.64
C PRO A 718 10.46 11.05 5.82
N CYS A 719 10.59 12.35 5.56
CA CYS A 719 10.02 13.38 6.40
C CYS A 719 9.29 14.44 5.57
N ASN A 720 8.20 14.95 6.13
CA ASN A 720 7.52 16.16 5.68
C ASN A 720 7.94 17.35 6.56
N PHE A 721 7.34 18.52 6.32
CA PHE A 721 7.63 19.72 7.10
C PHE A 721 7.28 19.54 8.60
N ASP A 722 6.15 18.90 8.92
CA ASP A 722 5.70 18.63 10.29
C ASP A 722 6.73 17.85 11.12
N LEU A 723 7.35 16.83 10.51
CA LEU A 723 8.43 16.07 11.14
C LEU A 723 9.73 16.87 11.22
N LEU A 724 10.10 17.61 10.16
CA LEU A 724 11.35 18.36 10.11
C LEU A 724 11.47 19.39 11.25
N GLN A 725 10.36 19.99 11.65
CA GLN A 725 10.31 20.93 12.78
C GLN A 725 10.68 20.28 14.12
N ASN A 726 10.47 18.97 14.26
CA ASN A 726 10.78 18.21 15.47
C ASN A 726 12.21 17.64 15.47
N ALA A 727 12.94 17.79 14.38
CA ALA A 727 14.31 17.30 14.25
C ALA A 727 15.30 18.17 15.03
N VAL A 728 16.23 17.51 15.73
CA VAL A 728 17.33 18.16 16.46
C VAL A 728 18.67 17.59 15.98
N VAL A 729 19.75 18.38 16.06
CA VAL A 729 21.09 17.87 15.70
C VAL A 729 21.86 17.48 16.96
N LYS A 730 22.34 16.24 17.00
CA LYS A 730 23.23 15.71 18.05
C LYS A 730 24.46 15.11 17.40
N GLU A 731 25.64 15.59 17.80
CA GLU A 731 26.92 15.07 17.30
C GLU A 731 27.02 15.03 15.75
N GLY A 732 26.39 16.02 15.08
CA GLY A 732 26.35 16.12 13.62
C GLY A 732 25.30 15.24 12.92
N LYS A 733 24.56 14.41 13.66
CA LYS A 733 23.43 13.63 13.16
C LYS A 733 22.10 14.31 13.44
N ILE A 734 21.13 14.08 12.56
CA ILE A 734 19.75 14.52 12.72
C ILE A 734 19.02 13.47 13.55
N SER A 735 18.53 13.83 14.73
CA SER A 735 17.91 12.92 15.68
C SER A 735 16.45 13.31 15.96
N PHE A 736 15.62 12.29 16.24
CA PHE A 736 14.21 12.45 16.63
C PHE A 736 13.95 11.92 18.04
N PRO A 737 12.84 12.33 18.69
CA PRO A 737 12.44 11.79 20.00
C PRO A 737 12.27 10.28 20.05
N SER A 738 11.97 9.63 18.92
CA SER A 738 11.86 8.18 18.78
C SER A 738 13.19 7.44 18.94
N GLY A 739 14.33 8.14 18.93
CA GLY A 739 15.66 7.55 18.91
C GLY A 739 16.21 7.29 17.51
N ALA A 740 15.45 7.58 16.45
CA ALA A 740 15.95 7.54 15.08
C ALA A 740 16.99 8.65 14.86
N GLU A 741 18.11 8.29 14.20
CA GLU A 741 19.21 9.20 13.90
C GLU A 741 19.67 9.02 12.46
N PHE A 742 20.00 10.12 11.78
CA PHE A 742 20.34 10.13 10.36
C PHE A 742 21.60 10.95 10.11
N SER A 743 22.45 10.46 9.23
CA SER A 743 23.71 11.11 8.86
C SER A 743 23.52 12.17 7.77
N ILE A 744 22.49 12.03 6.91
CA ILE A 744 22.22 12.94 5.78
C ILE A 744 20.73 13.29 5.74
N LEU A 745 20.41 14.58 5.50
CA LEU A 745 19.12 15.00 4.97
C LEU A 745 19.20 15.16 3.44
N ALA A 746 18.55 14.27 2.70
CA ALA A 746 18.43 14.34 1.25
C ALA A 746 17.20 15.16 0.85
N LEU A 747 17.39 16.19 0.03
CA LEU A 747 16.32 17.00 -0.55
C LEU A 747 15.87 16.40 -1.89
N PRO A 748 14.57 16.54 -2.23
CA PRO A 748 14.06 16.04 -3.49
C PRO A 748 14.62 16.88 -4.65
N ASN A 749 14.77 16.25 -5.82
CA ASN A 749 15.23 16.93 -7.04
C ASN A 749 14.07 17.72 -7.67
N VAL A 750 13.69 18.81 -7.02
CA VAL A 750 12.65 19.77 -7.44
C VAL A 750 13.21 21.19 -7.39
N ARG A 751 12.56 22.13 -8.11
CA ARG A 751 13.04 23.51 -8.20
C ARG A 751 12.39 24.43 -7.19
N SER A 752 11.41 23.97 -6.45
CA SER A 752 10.61 24.81 -5.56
C SER A 752 10.60 24.31 -4.13
N ILE A 753 10.58 25.25 -3.19
CA ILE A 753 10.55 25.01 -1.74
C ILE A 753 9.76 26.11 -1.04
N ASN A 754 9.13 25.80 0.09
CA ASN A 754 8.53 26.83 0.94
C ASN A 754 9.60 27.59 1.71
N TYR A 755 9.35 28.87 2.02
CA TYR A 755 10.32 29.67 2.79
C TYR A 755 10.49 29.12 4.22
N SER A 756 9.40 28.67 4.84
CA SER A 756 9.43 28.04 6.17
C SER A 756 10.31 26.79 6.21
N THR A 757 10.23 25.94 5.19
CA THR A 757 11.04 24.73 5.07
C THR A 757 12.51 25.09 4.92
N LEU A 758 12.83 26.11 4.12
CA LEU A 758 14.20 26.60 3.97
C LEU A 758 14.78 27.12 5.31
N ILE A 759 13.96 27.78 6.14
CA ILE A 759 14.37 28.22 7.49
C ILE A 759 14.71 27.02 8.38
N GLU A 760 13.91 25.95 8.36
CA GLU A 760 14.19 24.75 9.15
C GLU A 760 15.44 24.02 8.66
N ILE A 761 15.66 23.95 7.34
CA ILE A 761 16.91 23.42 6.77
C ILE A 761 18.10 24.25 7.23
N ASP A 762 18.02 25.58 7.14
CA ASP A 762 19.06 26.50 7.61
C ASP A 762 19.38 26.30 9.10
N ARG A 763 18.35 26.16 9.95
CA ARG A 763 18.51 25.85 11.37
C ARG A 763 19.28 24.55 11.57
N LEU A 764 18.86 23.47 10.92
CA LEU A 764 19.51 22.15 11.06
C LEU A 764 20.96 22.19 10.57
N VAL A 765 21.23 22.83 9.44
CA VAL A 765 22.61 22.98 8.92
C VAL A 765 23.46 23.78 9.90
N ARG A 766 22.96 24.90 10.45
CA ARG A 766 23.71 25.68 11.45
C ARG A 766 24.05 24.88 12.70
N ASP A 767 23.15 23.99 13.12
CA ASP A 767 23.33 23.13 14.28
C ASP A 767 24.27 21.94 14.02
N GLY A 768 24.56 21.62 12.76
CA GLY A 768 25.58 20.63 12.38
C GLY A 768 25.14 19.58 11.36
N ALA A 769 23.91 19.65 10.84
CA ALA A 769 23.41 18.67 9.88
C ALA A 769 24.14 18.72 8.54
N VAL A 770 24.25 17.55 7.89
CA VAL A 770 24.66 17.43 6.49
C VAL A 770 23.41 17.35 5.61
N VAL A 771 23.28 18.31 4.69
CA VAL A 771 22.17 18.39 3.73
C VAL A 771 22.71 18.14 2.33
N PHE A 772 22.04 17.25 1.60
CA PHE A 772 22.35 16.91 0.23
C PHE A 772 21.18 17.28 -0.68
N GLY A 773 21.43 18.09 -1.71
CA GLY A 773 20.40 18.41 -2.71
C GLY A 773 20.77 19.56 -3.63
N GLU A 774 20.19 19.55 -4.83
CA GLU A 774 20.27 20.67 -5.76
C GLU A 774 19.64 21.94 -5.18
N LYS A 775 20.16 23.10 -5.59
CA LYS A 775 19.70 24.41 -5.14
C LYS A 775 18.25 24.68 -5.59
N PRO A 776 17.28 24.87 -4.68
CA PRO A 776 15.97 25.40 -5.06
C PRO A 776 16.06 26.75 -5.79
N GLN A 777 15.10 27.02 -6.66
CA GLN A 777 15.07 28.21 -7.52
C GLN A 777 13.86 29.11 -7.24
N TYR A 778 12.72 28.53 -6.85
CA TYR A 778 11.46 29.26 -6.73
C TYR A 778 10.78 29.01 -5.38
N LEU A 779 9.98 29.98 -4.96
CA LEU A 779 9.03 29.81 -3.87
C LEU A 779 7.74 29.18 -4.41
N LEU A 780 7.04 28.43 -3.58
CA LEU A 780 5.76 27.81 -3.96
C LEU A 780 4.57 28.73 -3.71
N SER A 781 4.44 29.30 -2.50
CA SER A 781 3.28 30.11 -2.12
C SER A 781 3.30 31.52 -2.72
N LEU A 782 2.14 32.02 -3.11
CA LEU A 782 1.97 33.39 -3.58
C LEU A 782 2.38 34.42 -2.51
N LYS A 783 1.98 34.15 -1.27
CA LYS A 783 2.31 35.03 -0.15
C LYS A 783 3.82 35.09 0.07
N ASP A 784 4.50 33.95 0.03
CA ASP A 784 5.96 33.92 0.18
C ASP A 784 6.67 34.65 -0.95
N MET A 785 6.21 34.52 -2.21
CA MET A 785 6.79 35.25 -3.34
C MET A 785 6.69 36.77 -3.18
N THR A 786 5.62 37.25 -2.56
CA THR A 786 5.37 38.69 -2.41
C THR A 786 6.01 39.27 -1.14
N GLU A 787 6.04 38.51 -0.04
CA GLU A 787 6.51 39.00 1.27
C GLU A 787 7.94 38.55 1.60
N ASN A 788 8.35 37.34 1.18
CA ASN A 788 9.54 36.65 1.69
C ASN A 788 10.66 36.45 0.66
N ARG A 789 10.50 36.95 -0.58
CA ARG A 789 11.47 36.77 -1.67
C ARG A 789 12.91 37.15 -1.32
N ASN A 790 13.11 38.32 -0.70
CA ASN A 790 14.45 38.79 -0.32
C ASN A 790 15.09 37.89 0.75
N GLY A 791 14.28 37.39 1.70
CA GLY A 791 14.73 36.46 2.73
C GLY A 791 15.09 35.10 2.14
N PHE A 792 14.30 34.61 1.19
CA PHE A 792 14.57 33.41 0.41
C PHE A 792 15.88 33.54 -0.37
N GLU A 793 16.03 34.57 -1.21
CA GLU A 793 17.24 34.79 -2.02
C GLU A 793 18.51 34.88 -1.15
N LYS A 794 18.40 35.53 0.01
CA LYS A 794 19.49 35.60 0.99
C LYS A 794 19.87 34.21 1.53
N LEU A 795 18.92 33.47 2.11
CA LEU A 795 19.21 32.13 2.65
C LEU A 795 19.71 31.18 1.56
N MET A 796 19.14 31.25 0.37
CA MET A 796 19.57 30.48 -0.79
C MET A 796 21.02 30.77 -1.19
N SER A 797 21.46 32.02 -1.10
CA SER A 797 22.86 32.39 -1.33
C SER A 797 23.76 31.94 -0.18
N GLU A 798 23.30 32.02 1.07
CA GLU A 798 24.07 31.64 2.26
C GLU A 798 24.27 30.13 2.40
N LEU A 799 23.25 29.33 2.03
CA LEU A 799 23.27 27.87 2.13
C LEU A 799 24.00 27.20 0.96
N TRP A 800 23.79 27.67 -0.28
CA TRP A 800 24.41 27.06 -1.46
C TRP A 800 25.64 27.80 -1.98
N GLY A 801 26.03 28.94 -1.40
CA GLY A 801 27.27 29.66 -1.73
C GLY A 801 27.48 29.88 -3.24
N ASP A 802 28.66 29.53 -3.74
CA ASP A 802 29.09 29.66 -5.14
C ASP A 802 28.49 28.60 -6.09
N TYR A 803 27.28 28.12 -5.80
CA TYR A 803 26.58 27.10 -6.59
C TYR A 803 26.55 27.42 -8.09
N LYS A 804 26.88 26.40 -8.89
CA LYS A 804 26.74 26.40 -10.34
C LYS A 804 26.04 25.12 -10.77
N LYS A 805 25.00 25.29 -11.59
CA LYS A 805 24.17 24.20 -12.08
C LYS A 805 25.01 23.17 -12.85
N GLY A 806 24.90 21.90 -12.46
CA GLY A 806 25.60 20.78 -13.08
C GLY A 806 27.05 20.58 -12.62
N GLU A 807 27.54 21.42 -11.71
CA GLU A 807 28.83 21.21 -11.03
C GLU A 807 28.61 20.56 -9.66
N THR A 808 29.54 19.69 -9.24
CA THR A 808 29.59 19.20 -7.86
C THR A 808 30.18 20.26 -6.96
N GLY A 809 29.55 20.53 -5.82
CA GLY A 809 30.05 21.54 -4.88
C GLY A 809 29.58 21.31 -3.46
N ARG A 810 30.18 22.07 -2.53
CA ARG A 810 29.90 22.02 -1.11
C ARG A 810 30.04 23.40 -0.49
N ASN A 811 29.23 23.70 0.51
CA ASN A 811 29.29 24.96 1.24
C ASN A 811 29.14 24.71 2.76
N PRO A 812 30.19 24.94 3.56
CA PRO A 812 30.09 24.94 5.01
C PRO A 812 29.20 26.09 5.48
N HIS A 813 28.20 25.79 6.30
CA HIS A 813 27.30 26.81 6.84
C HIS A 813 27.00 26.52 8.32
N GLY A 814 27.33 27.47 9.20
CA GLY A 814 27.36 27.24 10.65
C GLY A 814 28.27 26.06 11.01
N LYS A 815 27.75 25.03 11.68
CA LYS A 815 28.50 23.81 12.03
C LYS A 815 28.33 22.67 11.02
N GLY A 816 27.39 22.80 10.08
CA GLY A 816 27.02 21.75 9.14
C GLY A 816 27.52 22.02 7.71
N LEU A 817 26.92 21.30 6.77
CA LEU A 817 27.37 21.26 5.39
C LEU A 817 26.21 21.10 4.42
N VAL A 818 26.21 21.88 3.34
CA VAL A 818 25.32 21.69 2.18
C VAL A 818 26.13 21.18 1.00
N CYS A 819 25.70 20.08 0.38
CA CYS A 819 26.34 19.44 -0.78
C CYS A 819 25.38 19.30 -1.96
N TRP A 820 25.89 19.43 -3.20
CA TRP A 820 25.11 19.26 -4.43
C TRP A 820 25.95 18.65 -5.57
N GLY A 821 25.30 18.20 -6.64
CA GLY A 821 25.93 17.66 -7.85
C GLY A 821 26.68 16.32 -7.72
N ALA A 822 26.76 15.71 -6.53
CA ALA A 822 27.18 14.32 -6.32
C ALA A 822 25.94 13.40 -6.20
N SER A 823 26.08 12.07 -6.13
CA SER A 823 24.95 11.21 -5.73
C SER A 823 24.89 11.05 -4.21
N VAL A 824 23.72 10.72 -3.63
CA VAL A 824 23.64 10.32 -2.20
C VAL A 824 24.61 9.17 -1.90
N ASN A 825 24.82 8.26 -2.84
CA ASN A 825 25.75 7.14 -2.67
C ASN A 825 27.20 7.59 -2.57
N ASP A 826 27.60 8.67 -3.25
CA ASP A 826 28.93 9.24 -3.11
C ASP A 826 29.10 9.91 -1.75
N MET A 827 28.05 10.56 -1.24
CA MET A 827 28.04 11.12 0.12
C MET A 827 28.14 10.03 1.18
N LEU A 828 27.39 8.93 1.06
CA LEU A 828 27.48 7.79 1.96
C LEU A 828 28.90 7.20 1.99
N LYS A 829 29.57 7.10 0.83
CA LYS A 829 30.98 6.69 0.75
C LYS A 829 31.94 7.66 1.43
N GLU A 830 31.75 8.97 1.25
CA GLU A 830 32.57 10.01 1.90
C GLU A 830 32.42 9.95 3.42
N LEU A 831 31.20 9.71 3.91
CA LEU A 831 30.88 9.53 5.32
C LEU A 831 31.28 8.15 5.87
N LYS A 832 31.82 7.25 5.02
CA LYS A 832 32.20 5.88 5.37
C LYS A 832 31.06 5.08 5.98
N VAL A 833 29.83 5.31 5.49
CA VAL A 833 28.66 4.51 5.87
C VAL A 833 28.80 3.15 5.20
N ALA A 834 28.92 2.10 6.00
CA ALA A 834 28.92 0.72 5.56
C ALA A 834 27.51 0.11 5.66
N PRO A 835 27.13 -0.85 4.79
CA PRO A 835 25.90 -1.62 4.95
C PRO A 835 25.86 -2.31 6.32
N ALA A 836 24.66 -2.40 6.92
CA ALA A 836 24.48 -3.12 8.17
C ALA A 836 24.76 -4.63 8.03
N LEU A 837 24.54 -5.17 6.83
CA LEU A 837 24.84 -6.54 6.44
C LEU A 837 25.55 -6.53 5.08
N SER A 838 26.62 -7.32 4.96
CA SER A 838 27.24 -7.69 3.69
C SER A 838 27.43 -9.20 3.60
N THR A 839 27.53 -9.74 2.39
CA THR A 839 27.63 -11.20 2.18
C THR A 839 28.70 -11.52 1.17
N THR A 840 29.28 -12.73 1.25
CA THR A 840 30.18 -13.24 0.21
C THR A 840 29.46 -13.70 -1.07
N LEU A 841 28.13 -13.58 -1.17
CA LEU A 841 27.37 -14.02 -2.34
C LEU A 841 27.53 -13.05 -3.52
N PRO A 842 27.46 -13.55 -4.77
CA PRO A 842 27.34 -12.68 -5.93
C PRO A 842 25.95 -12.01 -5.99
N ASP A 843 25.84 -10.85 -6.64
CA ASP A 843 24.58 -10.10 -6.83
C ASP A 843 23.42 -10.96 -7.36
N SER A 844 23.69 -11.97 -8.20
CA SER A 844 22.66 -12.84 -8.77
C SER A 844 22.01 -13.78 -7.75
N LEU A 845 22.65 -14.02 -6.61
CA LEU A 845 22.21 -14.90 -5.53
C LEU A 845 21.94 -14.13 -4.24
N GLU A 846 21.71 -12.83 -4.38
CA GLU A 846 21.49 -11.92 -3.28
C GLU A 846 20.28 -12.33 -2.40
N VAL A 847 20.48 -12.28 -1.08
CA VAL A 847 19.45 -12.53 -0.06
C VAL A 847 18.64 -11.28 0.26
N LEU A 848 17.40 -11.40 0.72
CA LEU A 848 16.68 -10.26 1.31
C LEU A 848 17.06 -10.11 2.79
N SER A 849 17.02 -8.89 3.31
CA SER A 849 17.33 -8.63 4.71
C SER A 849 16.59 -7.41 5.27
N ILE A 850 16.42 -7.37 6.59
CA ILE A 850 16.07 -6.17 7.36
C ILE A 850 16.79 -6.17 8.71
N HIS A 851 17.30 -5.00 9.13
CA HIS A 851 17.94 -4.76 10.41
C HIS A 851 17.01 -3.96 11.34
N LYS A 852 16.84 -4.44 12.58
CA LYS A 852 16.15 -3.75 13.67
C LYS A 852 17.09 -3.61 14.86
N THR A 853 17.00 -2.51 15.57
CA THR A 853 17.80 -2.26 16.78
C THR A 853 16.95 -1.84 17.96
N THR A 854 17.37 -2.25 19.14
CA THR A 854 16.92 -1.75 20.45
C THR A 854 18.15 -1.19 21.19
N PRO A 855 17.99 -0.50 22.32
CA PRO A 855 19.14 -0.04 23.10
C PRO A 855 20.13 -1.14 23.52
N GLU A 856 19.72 -2.42 23.55
CA GLU A 856 20.55 -3.52 24.05
C GLU A 856 20.85 -4.60 22.99
N GLU A 857 20.10 -4.67 21.89
CA GLU A 857 20.13 -5.79 20.94
C GLU A 857 20.01 -5.33 19.49
N ASP A 858 20.73 -6.00 18.58
CA ASP A 858 20.54 -5.88 17.13
C ASP A 858 19.95 -7.17 16.57
N VAL A 859 19.09 -7.03 15.57
CA VAL A 859 18.41 -8.16 14.93
C VAL A 859 18.43 -8.02 13.43
N PHE A 860 18.84 -9.09 12.75
CA PHE A 860 18.76 -9.21 11.31
C PHE A 860 17.83 -10.35 10.92
N PHE A 861 16.84 -10.09 10.08
CA PHE A 861 16.06 -11.13 9.41
C PHE A 861 16.64 -11.32 8.02
N VAL A 862 17.12 -12.53 7.70
CA VAL A 862 17.79 -12.82 6.42
C VAL A 862 17.05 -13.94 5.70
N VAL A 863 16.75 -13.73 4.42
CA VAL A 863 15.89 -14.61 3.60
C VAL A 863 16.63 -15.03 2.33
N ASN A 864 16.76 -16.34 2.14
CA ASN A 864 17.11 -16.90 0.86
C ASN A 864 15.90 -16.82 -0.06
N GLN A 865 15.92 -15.95 -1.08
CA GLN A 865 14.83 -15.84 -2.04
C GLN A 865 14.97 -16.78 -3.25
N HIS A 866 15.99 -17.66 -3.23
CA HIS A 866 16.31 -18.57 -4.32
C HIS A 866 15.92 -20.01 -3.99
N ASN A 867 15.50 -20.73 -5.03
CA ASN A 867 15.15 -22.15 -4.92
C ASN A 867 16.39 -23.07 -4.96
N GLN A 868 17.45 -22.72 -4.23
CA GLN A 868 18.68 -23.51 -4.10
C GLN A 868 19.30 -23.30 -2.72
N LEU A 869 20.09 -24.28 -2.27
CA LEU A 869 20.87 -24.19 -1.03
C LEU A 869 21.96 -23.12 -1.18
N LEU A 870 22.10 -22.24 -0.18
CA LEU A 870 23.19 -21.26 -0.11
C LEU A 870 24.04 -21.52 1.13
N ASN A 871 25.35 -21.76 0.95
CA ASN A 871 26.35 -21.69 2.01
C ASN A 871 27.28 -20.50 1.72
N PHE A 872 27.38 -19.57 2.65
CA PHE A 872 28.11 -18.31 2.45
C PHE A 872 28.43 -17.67 3.80
N GLU A 873 29.10 -16.53 3.80
CA GLU A 873 29.35 -15.78 5.03
C GLU A 873 28.56 -14.47 5.02
N CYS A 874 27.97 -14.15 6.17
CA CYS A 874 27.40 -12.84 6.46
C CYS A 874 28.38 -12.07 7.33
N ASN A 875 28.69 -10.83 6.97
CA ASN A 875 29.35 -9.88 7.84
C ASN A 875 28.31 -8.85 8.30
N PHE A 876 28.06 -8.83 9.62
CA PHE A 876 27.16 -7.92 10.27
C PHE A 876 27.95 -6.78 10.91
N ALA A 877 27.55 -5.53 10.68
CA ALA A 877 28.15 -4.33 11.27
C ALA A 877 27.76 -4.16 12.75
N VAL A 878 28.08 -5.16 13.56
CA VAL A 878 27.81 -5.24 15.00
C VAL A 878 29.08 -5.63 15.75
N GLY A 879 29.36 -4.91 16.84
CA GLY A 879 30.55 -5.12 17.69
C GLY A 879 30.45 -6.33 18.62
N ASP A 880 31.11 -6.23 19.79
CA ASP A 880 31.29 -7.32 20.77
C ASP A 880 29.98 -7.76 21.47
N LYS A 881 29.16 -8.53 20.75
CA LYS A 881 27.86 -9.07 21.15
C LYS A 881 27.79 -10.58 20.97
N SER A 882 27.09 -11.25 21.87
CA SER A 882 26.79 -12.67 21.72
C SER A 882 25.70 -12.89 20.65
N LEU A 883 25.79 -13.98 19.89
CA LEU A 883 24.90 -14.28 18.78
C LEU A 883 24.00 -15.50 19.07
N GLU A 884 22.71 -15.33 18.82
CA GLU A 884 21.73 -16.40 18.71
C GLU A 884 21.12 -16.43 17.30
N ILE A 885 20.82 -17.63 16.79
CA ILE A 885 20.07 -17.83 15.55
C ILE A 885 18.69 -18.37 15.91
N TRP A 886 17.65 -17.67 15.48
CA TRP A 886 16.27 -18.05 15.76
C TRP A 886 15.59 -18.44 14.45
N ASN A 887 14.99 -19.63 14.43
CA ASN A 887 14.29 -20.15 13.27
C ASN A 887 12.79 -19.87 13.41
N PRO A 888 12.21 -18.93 12.63
CA PRO A 888 10.78 -18.63 12.70
C PRO A 888 9.92 -19.80 12.24
N MET A 889 10.47 -20.78 11.51
CA MET A 889 9.71 -21.95 11.09
C MET A 889 9.41 -22.87 12.28
N THR A 890 10.44 -23.27 13.00
CA THR A 890 10.30 -24.23 14.11
C THR A 890 10.05 -23.55 15.46
N GLY A 891 10.37 -22.25 15.58
CA GLY A 891 10.39 -21.53 16.86
C GLY A 891 11.64 -21.83 17.71
N GLU A 892 12.62 -22.54 17.13
CA GLU A 892 13.87 -22.90 17.79
C GLU A 892 14.81 -21.69 17.90
N CYS A 893 15.46 -21.56 19.06
CA CYS A 893 16.48 -20.55 19.33
C CYS A 893 17.79 -21.26 19.71
N LYS A 894 18.85 -21.05 18.92
CA LYS A 894 20.16 -21.67 19.16
C LYS A 894 21.23 -20.61 19.39
N ASN A 895 22.23 -20.98 20.17
CA ASN A 895 23.44 -20.17 20.30
C ASN A 895 24.38 -20.47 19.14
N GLN A 896 24.87 -19.43 18.47
CA GLN A 896 25.90 -19.61 17.44
C GLN A 896 27.27 -19.52 18.09
N LEU A 897 28.08 -20.57 17.92
CA LEU A 897 29.43 -20.64 18.47
C LEU A 897 30.53 -20.52 17.42
N VAL A 898 30.19 -20.47 16.12
CA VAL A 898 31.18 -20.30 15.05
C VAL A 898 31.00 -18.93 14.43
N TYR A 899 31.92 -18.02 14.72
CA TYR A 899 31.95 -16.67 14.18
C TYR A 899 33.31 -16.01 14.44
N ILE A 900 33.62 -14.96 13.69
CA ILE A 900 34.74 -14.05 13.96
C ILE A 900 34.15 -12.72 14.38
N GLN A 901 34.71 -12.11 15.40
CA GLN A 901 34.21 -10.87 15.96
C GLN A 901 35.35 -9.89 16.18
N SER A 902 35.11 -8.65 15.79
CA SER A 902 35.91 -7.49 16.12
C SER A 902 35.10 -6.52 16.98
N ASN A 903 35.64 -5.33 17.25
CA ASN A 903 34.88 -4.29 17.96
C ASN A 903 33.76 -3.66 17.09
N GLU A 904 33.80 -3.87 15.77
CA GLU A 904 32.91 -3.20 14.81
C GLU A 904 32.02 -4.19 14.04
N GLU A 905 32.54 -5.40 13.77
CA GLU A 905 31.91 -6.35 12.86
C GLU A 905 31.92 -7.78 13.41
N THR A 906 30.92 -8.56 13.01
CA THR A 906 30.85 -9.99 13.29
C THR A 906 30.58 -10.78 12.00
N THR A 907 31.50 -11.66 11.63
CA THR A 907 31.38 -12.56 10.47
C THR A 907 30.89 -13.93 10.90
N VAL A 908 29.82 -14.40 10.27
CA VAL A 908 29.13 -15.65 10.61
C VAL A 908 29.01 -16.53 9.36
N PRO A 909 29.35 -17.82 9.42
CA PRO A 909 29.04 -18.75 8.35
C PRO A 909 27.54 -19.08 8.39
N VAL A 910 26.87 -18.88 7.26
CA VAL A 910 25.43 -19.03 7.11
C VAL A 910 25.11 -20.11 6.09
N ARG A 911 24.16 -20.96 6.45
CA ARG A 911 23.57 -21.98 5.58
C ARG A 911 22.07 -21.78 5.55
N LEU A 912 21.51 -21.49 4.37
CA LEU A 912 20.07 -21.32 4.15
C LEU A 912 19.58 -22.35 3.13
N GLN A 913 18.60 -23.17 3.52
CA GLN A 913 17.82 -24.01 2.60
C GLN A 913 17.12 -23.15 1.53
N PRO A 914 16.69 -23.74 0.40
CA PRO A 914 15.81 -23.07 -0.54
C PRO A 914 14.66 -22.36 0.18
N ASN A 915 14.49 -21.06 -0.07
CA ASN A 915 13.41 -20.23 0.49
C ASN A 915 13.42 -20.09 2.04
N GLU A 916 14.51 -20.47 2.73
CA GLU A 916 14.62 -20.37 4.19
C GLU A 916 14.89 -18.94 4.65
N SER A 917 14.43 -18.63 5.86
CA SER A 917 14.63 -17.35 6.51
C SER A 917 14.99 -17.54 7.98
N LEU A 918 15.98 -16.81 8.48
CA LEU A 918 16.46 -16.91 9.86
C LEU A 918 16.61 -15.52 10.47
N PHE A 919 16.45 -15.45 11.79
CA PHE A 919 16.84 -14.28 12.58
C PHE A 919 18.22 -14.47 13.21
N PHE A 920 19.04 -13.43 13.16
CA PHE A 920 20.32 -13.33 13.84
C PHE A 920 20.19 -12.27 14.93
N ILE A 921 20.17 -12.70 16.20
CA ILE A 921 19.95 -11.85 17.37
C ILE A 921 21.29 -11.62 18.07
N PHE A 922 21.76 -10.38 18.06
CA PHE A 922 22.99 -9.96 18.71
C PHE A 922 22.68 -9.28 20.04
N LYS A 923 23.06 -9.94 21.14
CA LYS A 923 22.79 -9.48 22.51
C LYS A 923 24.05 -8.95 23.18
N LYS A 924 23.91 -7.85 23.91
CA LYS A 924 25.01 -7.26 24.68
C LYS A 924 25.68 -8.27 25.62
N GLY A 925 27.01 -8.23 25.63
CA GLY A 925 27.87 -9.13 26.40
C GLY A 925 28.49 -10.19 25.51
N SER A 926 29.79 -10.45 25.72
CA SER A 926 30.56 -11.39 24.90
C SER A 926 30.64 -12.78 25.50
N ARG A 927 30.58 -13.80 24.64
CA ARG A 927 30.82 -15.18 25.07
C ARG A 927 32.31 -15.40 25.23
N LYS A 928 32.69 -16.08 26.31
CA LYS A 928 34.11 -16.34 26.63
C LYS A 928 34.78 -17.33 25.67
N ASN A 929 34.03 -18.31 25.15
CA ASN A 929 34.53 -19.39 24.31
C ASN A 929 33.66 -19.53 23.06
N PHE A 930 34.25 -19.30 21.90
CA PHE A 930 33.65 -19.52 20.58
C PHE A 930 34.76 -19.90 19.58
N VAL A 931 34.35 -20.44 18.44
CA VAL A 931 35.22 -20.93 17.36
C VAL A 931 35.37 -19.86 16.30
N THR A 932 36.61 -19.46 16.03
CA THR A 932 36.97 -18.43 15.05
C THR A 932 37.48 -19.00 13.73
N LYS A 933 37.85 -20.29 13.71
CA LYS A 933 38.33 -20.97 12.51
C LYS A 933 37.92 -22.43 12.50
N VAL A 934 37.52 -22.94 11.34
CA VAL A 934 37.20 -24.35 11.10
C VAL A 934 37.96 -24.86 9.88
N GLU A 935 38.59 -26.01 10.01
CA GLU A 935 39.29 -26.75 8.95
C GLU A 935 38.64 -28.13 8.81
N LEU A 936 38.46 -28.59 7.58
CA LEU A 936 38.03 -29.94 7.23
C LEU A 936 39.16 -30.62 6.45
N ASP A 937 39.67 -31.74 6.97
CA ASP A 937 40.79 -32.51 6.39
C ASP A 937 42.01 -31.63 6.07
N GLY A 938 42.30 -30.67 6.95
CA GLY A 938 43.42 -29.73 6.82
C GLY A 938 43.15 -28.52 5.93
N ARG A 939 41.99 -28.43 5.26
CA ARG A 939 41.59 -27.27 4.47
C ARG A 939 40.68 -26.36 5.27
N GLN A 940 41.01 -25.06 5.34
CA GLN A 940 40.16 -24.08 6.01
C GLN A 940 38.84 -23.87 5.26
N ILE A 941 37.72 -24.04 5.98
CA ILE A 941 36.36 -23.84 5.47
C ILE A 941 35.65 -22.66 6.13
N PHE A 942 36.18 -22.18 7.26
CA PHE A 942 35.76 -20.93 7.91
C PHE A 942 37.00 -20.28 8.56
N PRO A 943 37.24 -18.97 8.37
CA PRO A 943 36.59 -18.11 7.38
C PRO A 943 36.89 -18.55 5.95
N ALA A 944 35.95 -18.29 5.05
CA ALA A 944 35.97 -18.66 3.65
C ALA A 944 37.19 -18.03 2.95
N GLN A 945 37.74 -18.76 1.99
CA GLN A 945 38.93 -18.32 1.24
C GLN A 945 38.60 -17.60 -0.07
N ALA A 946 37.34 -17.62 -0.48
CA ALA A 946 36.84 -16.99 -1.69
C ALA A 946 35.39 -16.56 -1.50
N GLU A 947 35.00 -15.53 -2.26
CA GLU A 947 33.59 -15.15 -2.41
C GLU A 947 32.84 -16.18 -3.26
N GLY A 948 31.52 -16.24 -3.07
CA GLY A 948 30.60 -17.13 -3.77
C GLY A 948 29.80 -18.03 -2.82
N VAL A 949 29.03 -18.92 -3.44
CA VAL A 949 28.41 -20.04 -2.73
C VAL A 949 29.50 -21.09 -2.48
N SER A 950 29.74 -21.40 -1.22
CA SER A 950 30.70 -22.42 -0.81
C SER A 950 30.14 -23.83 -1.00
N SER A 951 30.97 -24.74 -1.52
CA SER A 951 30.70 -26.19 -1.47
C SER A 951 30.87 -26.74 -0.06
N ASP A 952 31.60 -26.03 0.80
CA ASP A 952 31.93 -26.47 2.14
C ASP A 952 30.87 -26.03 3.13
N VAL A 953 30.51 -26.96 4.01
CA VAL A 953 29.50 -26.73 5.02
C VAL A 953 30.17 -26.64 6.38
N VAL A 954 30.07 -25.47 6.99
CA VAL A 954 30.53 -25.27 8.36
C VAL A 954 29.59 -26.06 9.30
N PRO A 955 30.14 -26.87 10.21
CA PRO A 955 29.36 -27.74 11.07
C PRO A 955 28.69 -26.95 12.20
N GLU A 956 27.62 -27.51 12.79
CA GLU A 956 27.04 -26.97 14.01
C GLU A 956 27.91 -27.39 15.20
N ILE A 957 28.28 -26.43 16.05
CA ILE A 957 29.13 -26.66 17.22
C ILE A 957 28.37 -26.29 18.48
N LYS A 958 28.41 -27.17 19.48
CA LYS A 958 27.83 -26.96 20.80
C LYS A 958 28.92 -27.02 21.88
N LEU A 959 28.66 -26.32 22.98
CA LEU A 959 29.49 -26.32 24.17
C LEU A 959 28.57 -26.43 25.39
N GLU A 960 28.53 -27.62 25.99
CA GLU A 960 27.70 -27.91 27.17
C GLU A 960 28.58 -28.41 28.30
N ASN A 961 28.49 -27.78 29.48
CA ASN A 961 29.27 -28.14 30.67
C ASN A 961 30.80 -28.24 30.42
N GLY A 962 31.32 -27.44 29.48
CA GLY A 962 32.74 -27.42 29.11
C GLY A 962 33.16 -28.49 28.09
N ASN A 963 32.23 -29.33 27.63
CA ASN A 963 32.47 -30.34 26.61
C ASN A 963 32.03 -29.81 25.24
N TRP A 964 32.94 -29.85 24.28
CA TRP A 964 32.64 -29.53 22.90
C TRP A 964 32.07 -30.74 22.17
N SER A 965 31.05 -30.48 21.37
CA SER A 965 30.48 -31.44 20.44
C SER A 965 30.17 -30.77 19.11
N LEU A 966 30.11 -31.59 18.07
CA LEU A 966 29.95 -31.13 16.71
C LEU A 966 28.97 -32.03 15.95
N THR A 967 28.10 -31.41 15.16
CA THR A 967 27.26 -32.07 14.16
C THR A 967 27.74 -31.68 12.77
N GLY A 968 28.37 -32.63 12.08
CA GLY A 968 28.92 -32.45 10.74
C GLY A 968 27.90 -32.68 9.64
N TYR A 969 28.16 -32.11 8.47
CA TYR A 969 27.37 -32.33 7.25
C TYR A 969 28.13 -33.15 6.20
N VAL A 970 29.45 -33.24 6.34
CA VAL A 970 30.37 -33.96 5.46
C VAL A 970 31.25 -34.86 6.32
N ASN A 971 31.61 -36.04 5.80
CA ASN A 971 32.57 -36.93 6.47
C ASN A 971 33.97 -36.31 6.45
N GLY A 972 34.68 -36.37 7.58
CA GLY A 972 36.09 -35.97 7.65
C GLY A 972 36.53 -35.58 9.06
N VAL A 973 37.78 -35.16 9.17
CA VAL A 973 38.36 -34.67 10.43
C VAL A 973 38.23 -33.15 10.47
N TYR A 974 37.45 -32.67 11.43
CA TYR A 974 37.28 -31.24 11.66
C TYR A 974 38.26 -30.76 12.73
N HIS A 975 38.98 -29.69 12.42
CA HIS A 975 39.78 -28.97 13.40
C HIS A 975 39.24 -27.56 13.57
N THR A 976 38.96 -27.20 14.81
CA THR A 976 38.46 -25.88 15.16
C THR A 976 39.50 -25.14 15.98
N THR A 977 39.60 -23.82 15.79
CA THR A 977 40.40 -22.94 16.65
C THR A 977 39.47 -22.01 17.38
N THR A 978 39.59 -21.96 18.71
CA THR A 978 38.78 -21.05 19.53
C THR A 978 39.37 -19.64 19.55
N ASN A 979 38.59 -18.67 19.99
CA ASN A 979 39.04 -17.30 20.29
C ASN A 979 40.20 -17.24 21.31
N LEU A 980 40.42 -18.30 22.09
CA LEU A 980 41.55 -18.43 23.03
C LEU A 980 42.78 -19.13 22.43
N GLY A 981 42.77 -19.44 21.12
CA GLY A 981 43.85 -20.13 20.43
C GLY A 981 43.92 -21.63 20.72
N GLU A 982 42.87 -22.21 21.29
CA GLU A 982 42.80 -23.65 21.55
C GLU A 982 42.36 -24.40 20.29
N ARG A 983 43.05 -25.50 19.95
CA ARG A 983 42.69 -26.37 18.84
C ARG A 983 41.87 -27.57 19.35
N VAL A 984 40.65 -27.75 18.82
CA VAL A 984 39.74 -28.84 19.18
C VAL A 984 39.40 -29.65 17.92
N SER A 985 39.59 -30.96 17.98
CA SER A 985 39.43 -31.89 16.84
C SER A 985 38.22 -32.81 17.02
N PHE A 986 37.51 -33.08 15.92
CA PHE A 986 36.34 -33.95 15.88
C PHE A 986 36.40 -34.89 14.67
N ASP A 987 36.06 -36.16 14.88
CA ASP A 987 35.77 -37.09 13.78
C ASP A 987 34.30 -36.96 13.44
N ALA A 988 33.96 -36.14 12.44
CA ALA A 988 32.58 -35.92 12.07
C ALA A 988 32.15 -36.81 10.91
N VAL A 989 30.88 -37.18 10.94
CA VAL A 989 30.23 -37.96 9.89
C VAL A 989 29.11 -37.13 9.28
N SER A 990 28.92 -37.25 7.97
CA SER A 990 27.74 -36.74 7.30
C SER A 990 26.48 -37.37 7.89
N PRO A 991 25.33 -36.67 7.89
CA PRO A 991 24.07 -37.25 8.31
C PRO A 991 23.81 -38.54 7.53
N ASP A 992 23.45 -39.58 8.26
CA ASP A 992 23.06 -40.87 7.69
C ASP A 992 21.60 -40.76 7.22
N ILE A 993 21.33 -41.16 5.97
CA ILE A 993 20.01 -41.01 5.34
C ILE A 993 19.45 -42.40 5.04
N TYR A 994 18.34 -42.72 5.71
CA TYR A 994 17.58 -43.93 5.44
C TYR A 994 16.32 -43.57 4.65
N ASN A 995 16.29 -43.99 3.39
CA ASN A 995 15.09 -43.86 2.57
C ASN A 995 14.08 -44.93 3.00
N VAL A 996 12.89 -44.51 3.42
CA VAL A 996 11.80 -45.41 3.78
C VAL A 996 11.13 -45.89 2.48
N SER A 997 11.71 -46.91 1.86
CA SER A 997 11.22 -47.48 0.60
C SER A 997 10.50 -48.82 0.76
N ASP A 998 10.79 -49.56 1.83
CA ASP A 998 10.10 -50.82 2.15
C ASP A 998 9.02 -50.55 3.19
N PHE A 999 7.83 -50.25 2.70
CA PHE A 999 6.65 -50.00 3.52
C PHE A 999 5.39 -50.61 2.89
N SER A 1000 4.38 -50.77 3.72
CA SER A 1000 3.02 -51.09 3.28
C SER A 1000 2.09 -50.03 3.83
N GLY A 1001 1.11 -49.60 3.05
CA GLY A 1001 0.21 -48.56 3.48
C GLY A 1001 -1.05 -48.46 2.66
N SER A 1002 -1.85 -47.47 3.00
CA SER A 1002 -3.02 -47.09 2.22
C SER A 1002 -3.21 -45.59 2.19
N VAL A 1003 -3.87 -45.10 1.16
CA VAL A 1003 -4.38 -43.74 1.07
C VAL A 1003 -5.90 -43.78 0.96
N SER A 1004 -6.57 -42.96 1.74
CA SER A 1004 -8.02 -42.74 1.70
C SER A 1004 -8.33 -41.28 1.42
N PHE A 1005 -9.47 -41.01 0.80
CA PHE A 1005 -9.78 -39.71 0.21
C PHE A 1005 -11.08 -39.14 0.77
N LEU A 1006 -11.04 -37.87 1.17
CA LEU A 1006 -12.21 -37.08 1.53
C LEU A 1006 -12.35 -35.94 0.52
N SER A 1007 -13.15 -36.17 -0.52
CA SER A 1007 -13.36 -35.21 -1.62
C SER A 1007 -14.20 -34.00 -1.18
N ILE A 1008 -13.85 -32.81 -1.68
CA ILE A 1008 -14.66 -31.60 -1.48
C ILE A 1008 -16.07 -31.72 -2.08
N GLY A 1009 -16.23 -32.55 -3.13
CA GLY A 1009 -17.52 -32.78 -3.79
C GLY A 1009 -18.32 -33.95 -3.21
N GLY A 1010 -17.82 -34.61 -2.16
CA GLY A 1010 -18.46 -35.76 -1.54
C GLY A 1010 -18.38 -37.05 -2.38
N ASP A 1011 -17.56 -37.08 -3.43
CA ASP A 1011 -17.31 -38.30 -4.22
C ASP A 1011 -16.69 -39.38 -3.32
N SER A 1012 -17.26 -40.59 -3.35
CA SER A 1012 -16.69 -41.76 -2.67
C SER A 1012 -15.59 -42.35 -3.55
N ILE A 1013 -14.36 -42.37 -3.04
CA ILE A 1013 -13.19 -42.97 -3.69
C ILE A 1013 -12.69 -44.08 -2.79
N GLU A 1014 -12.62 -45.29 -3.33
CA GLU A 1014 -12.13 -46.46 -2.58
C GLU A 1014 -10.67 -46.25 -2.12
N PRO A 1015 -10.32 -46.66 -0.89
CA PRO A 1015 -8.95 -46.60 -0.42
C PRO A 1015 -7.99 -47.37 -1.35
N VAL A 1016 -6.83 -46.79 -1.62
CA VAL A 1016 -5.79 -47.38 -2.47
C VAL A 1016 -4.67 -47.90 -1.59
N THR A 1017 -4.35 -49.19 -1.72
CA THR A 1017 -3.15 -49.77 -1.10
C THR A 1017 -1.90 -49.24 -1.81
N ILE A 1018 -0.90 -48.82 -1.05
CA ILE A 1018 0.34 -48.25 -1.57
C ILE A 1018 1.56 -48.97 -1.00
N SER A 1019 2.55 -49.19 -1.87
CA SER A 1019 3.91 -49.62 -1.52
C SER A 1019 4.97 -48.71 -2.15
N ASN A 1020 4.52 -47.62 -2.79
CA ASN A 1020 5.31 -46.55 -3.36
C ASN A 1020 4.52 -45.23 -3.25
N LEU A 1021 5.23 -44.10 -3.34
CA LEU A 1021 4.66 -42.76 -3.32
C LEU A 1021 4.78 -42.12 -4.71
N GLY A 1022 3.87 -41.20 -5.03
CA GLY A 1022 3.79 -40.56 -6.33
C GLY A 1022 2.76 -39.43 -6.34
N LEU A 1023 2.83 -38.57 -7.35
CA LEU A 1023 1.89 -37.47 -7.50
C LEU A 1023 0.52 -38.00 -7.95
N LEU A 1024 -0.56 -37.49 -7.35
CA LEU A 1024 -1.90 -37.90 -7.76
C LEU A 1024 -2.20 -37.51 -9.21
N THR A 1025 -1.63 -36.41 -9.69
CA THR A 1025 -1.80 -35.90 -11.06
C THR A 1025 -1.28 -36.84 -12.14
N GLU A 1026 -0.48 -37.84 -11.76
CA GLU A 1026 0.06 -38.88 -12.64
C GLU A 1026 -0.85 -40.13 -12.68
N SER A 1027 -1.90 -40.19 -11.84
CA SER A 1027 -2.84 -41.32 -11.86
C SER A 1027 -3.65 -41.37 -13.15
N ASP A 1028 -3.87 -42.60 -13.65
CA ASP A 1028 -4.82 -42.86 -14.74
C ASP A 1028 -6.27 -42.84 -14.26
N VAL A 1029 -6.51 -42.92 -12.95
CA VAL A 1029 -7.85 -42.83 -12.36
C VAL A 1029 -8.25 -41.36 -12.25
N SER A 1030 -9.18 -40.92 -13.11
CA SER A 1030 -9.63 -39.52 -13.19
C SER A 1030 -10.00 -38.92 -11.83
N GLN A 1031 -10.75 -39.63 -10.99
CA GLN A 1031 -11.16 -39.16 -9.66
C GLN A 1031 -9.98 -38.87 -8.72
N ILE A 1032 -8.86 -39.58 -8.91
CA ILE A 1032 -7.61 -39.37 -8.16
C ILE A 1032 -6.78 -38.26 -8.82
N LYS A 1033 -6.67 -38.28 -10.16
CA LYS A 1033 -5.92 -37.29 -10.96
C LYS A 1033 -6.36 -35.86 -10.71
N TYR A 1034 -7.66 -35.65 -10.65
CA TYR A 1034 -8.29 -34.35 -10.44
C TYR A 1034 -8.77 -34.16 -9.00
N PHE A 1035 -8.24 -34.93 -8.05
CA PHE A 1035 -8.68 -34.86 -6.67
C PHE A 1035 -8.48 -33.47 -6.06
N SER A 1036 -9.43 -33.05 -5.22
CA SER A 1036 -9.24 -31.96 -4.28
C SER A 1036 -9.98 -32.26 -2.99
N GLY A 1037 -9.34 -32.02 -1.85
CA GLY A 1037 -9.83 -32.40 -0.54
C GLY A 1037 -8.71 -32.85 0.39
N GLU A 1038 -9.02 -33.75 1.31
CA GLU A 1038 -8.07 -34.33 2.26
C GLU A 1038 -7.73 -35.77 1.88
N MET A 1039 -6.45 -36.14 1.97
CA MET A 1039 -5.95 -37.49 1.75
C MET A 1039 -5.31 -37.98 3.04
N LYS A 1040 -5.78 -39.09 3.58
CA LYS A 1040 -5.17 -39.73 4.73
C LYS A 1040 -4.30 -40.90 4.27
N TYR A 1041 -2.99 -40.71 4.36
CA TYR A 1041 -1.97 -41.73 4.21
C TYR A 1041 -1.75 -42.44 5.55
N VAL A 1042 -1.67 -43.77 5.50
CA VAL A 1042 -1.28 -44.62 6.62
C VAL A 1042 -0.16 -45.52 6.13
N ILE A 1043 1.03 -45.36 6.69
CA ILE A 1043 2.26 -46.00 6.23
C ILE A 1043 2.89 -46.74 7.41
N ASP A 1044 2.96 -48.07 7.31
CA ASP A 1044 3.65 -48.92 8.27
C ASP A 1044 5.03 -49.27 7.71
N PHE A 1045 6.09 -48.92 8.45
CA PHE A 1045 7.47 -49.14 8.04
C PHE A 1045 8.35 -49.58 9.21
N SER A 1046 9.46 -50.23 8.89
CA SER A 1046 10.47 -50.63 9.89
C SER A 1046 11.71 -49.77 9.77
N VAL A 1047 12.44 -49.63 10.89
CA VAL A 1047 13.63 -48.79 10.98
C VAL A 1047 14.83 -49.64 11.42
N PRO A 1048 16.01 -49.46 10.81
CA PRO A 1048 17.24 -50.13 11.25
C PRO A 1048 17.59 -49.81 12.70
N SER A 1049 18.22 -50.75 13.42
CA SER A 1049 18.58 -50.56 14.83
C SER A 1049 19.49 -49.36 15.08
N GLU A 1050 20.32 -48.98 14.12
CA GLU A 1050 21.23 -47.83 14.22
C GLU A 1050 20.53 -46.46 14.14
N TYR A 1051 19.21 -46.40 13.94
CA TYR A 1051 18.41 -45.17 14.03
C TYR A 1051 17.61 -45.09 15.34
N LEU A 1052 17.73 -46.09 16.22
CA LEU A 1052 17.05 -46.16 17.51
C LEU A 1052 17.98 -45.85 18.69
N ASP A 1053 19.15 -45.29 18.42
CA ASP A 1053 20.06 -44.86 19.48
C ASP A 1053 19.60 -43.50 20.05
N ASN A 1054 19.66 -43.34 21.37
CA ASN A 1054 19.24 -42.11 22.05
C ASN A 1054 20.34 -41.02 22.06
N ARG A 1055 21.45 -41.22 21.35
CA ARG A 1055 22.58 -40.27 21.31
C ARG A 1055 22.60 -39.44 20.02
N SER A 1056 21.90 -39.90 18.98
CA SER A 1056 21.75 -39.24 17.69
C SER A 1056 20.42 -38.50 17.61
N SER A 1057 20.37 -37.42 16.84
CA SER A 1057 19.11 -36.76 16.50
C SER A 1057 18.58 -37.30 15.17
N VAL A 1058 17.37 -37.82 15.14
CA VAL A 1058 16.71 -38.34 13.93
C VAL A 1058 15.55 -37.44 13.56
N CYS A 1059 15.53 -36.99 12.31
CA CYS A 1059 14.42 -36.22 11.74
C CYS A 1059 13.75 -36.98 10.60
N LEU A 1060 12.43 -36.83 10.49
CA LEU A 1060 11.61 -37.31 9.38
C LEU A 1060 11.49 -36.21 8.33
N ASP A 1061 11.85 -36.53 7.08
CA ASP A 1061 11.62 -35.71 5.89
C ASP A 1061 10.51 -36.38 5.06
N LEU A 1062 9.45 -35.63 4.77
CA LEU A 1062 8.32 -36.12 3.97
C LEU A 1062 8.57 -36.04 2.46
N GLY A 1063 9.63 -35.36 2.03
CA GLY A 1063 9.91 -35.07 0.63
C GLY A 1063 8.90 -34.08 0.05
N ILE A 1064 8.48 -34.35 -1.19
CA ILE A 1064 7.55 -33.49 -1.93
C ILE A 1064 6.12 -33.86 -1.55
N PHE A 1065 5.34 -32.87 -1.14
CA PHE A 1065 3.90 -33.01 -0.90
C PHE A 1065 3.14 -31.75 -1.33
N GLY A 1066 1.86 -31.94 -1.70
CA GLY A 1066 0.92 -30.89 -2.10
C GLY A 1066 -0.37 -30.97 -1.27
N THR A 1067 -0.63 -30.11 -0.28
CA THR A 1067 0.20 -28.93 0.05
C THR A 1067 0.34 -28.53 1.51
N THR A 1068 -0.65 -28.81 2.35
CA THR A 1068 -0.49 -28.71 3.82
C THR A 1068 -0.97 -30.00 4.44
N GLY A 1069 -0.65 -30.25 5.71
CA GLY A 1069 -1.11 -31.47 6.34
C GLY A 1069 -0.77 -31.61 7.80
N GLU A 1070 -1.37 -32.61 8.42
CA GLU A 1070 -1.10 -33.04 9.79
C GLU A 1070 -0.28 -34.33 9.77
N VAL A 1071 0.78 -34.39 10.59
CA VAL A 1071 1.66 -35.56 10.69
C VAL A 1071 1.57 -36.17 12.09
N ARG A 1072 1.34 -37.49 12.14
CA ARG A 1072 1.40 -38.29 13.36
C ARG A 1072 2.31 -39.48 13.20
N LEU A 1073 3.10 -39.77 14.22
CA LEU A 1073 3.93 -40.97 14.29
C LEU A 1073 3.58 -41.74 15.55
N ASN A 1074 3.26 -43.03 15.40
CA ASN A 1074 2.90 -43.93 16.50
C ASN A 1074 1.78 -43.36 17.39
N GLY A 1075 0.80 -42.69 16.77
CA GLY A 1075 -0.35 -42.05 17.44
C GLY A 1075 -0.08 -40.67 18.05
N ARG A 1076 1.17 -40.18 18.05
CA ARG A 1076 1.53 -38.87 18.58
C ARG A 1076 1.51 -37.81 17.47
N PHE A 1077 0.79 -36.71 17.69
CA PHE A 1077 0.86 -35.51 16.84
C PHE A 1077 2.27 -34.93 16.87
N LEU A 1078 2.81 -34.65 15.68
CA LEU A 1078 4.11 -34.03 15.52
C LEU A 1078 3.95 -32.55 15.16
N GLU A 1079 3.41 -32.28 13.97
CA GLU A 1079 3.35 -30.93 13.40
C GLU A 1079 2.30 -30.79 12.28
N ASN A 1080 1.84 -29.56 12.05
CA ASN A 1080 1.14 -29.18 10.82
C ASN A 1080 2.16 -28.72 9.77
N VAL A 1081 2.43 -29.56 8.78
CA VAL A 1081 3.36 -29.28 7.69
C VAL A 1081 2.69 -28.45 6.61
N TRP A 1082 3.43 -27.50 6.05
CA TRP A 1082 2.92 -26.62 4.98
C TRP A 1082 3.99 -26.17 3.99
N PHE A 1083 5.26 -26.48 4.27
CA PHE A 1083 6.40 -26.15 3.42
C PHE A 1083 7.14 -27.45 3.06
N PRO A 1084 7.48 -27.68 1.77
CA PRO A 1084 8.20 -28.87 1.36
C PRO A 1084 9.63 -28.89 1.93
N GLY A 1085 10.14 -30.09 2.22
CA GLY A 1085 11.51 -30.27 2.74
C GLY A 1085 11.71 -29.87 4.21
N VAL A 1086 10.64 -29.57 4.95
CA VAL A 1086 10.71 -29.42 6.42
C VAL A 1086 11.01 -30.78 7.04
N THR A 1087 11.95 -30.78 8.00
CA THR A 1087 12.34 -31.98 8.75
C THR A 1087 11.76 -31.93 10.15
N ILE A 1088 11.17 -33.04 10.60
CA ILE A 1088 10.45 -33.13 11.87
C ILE A 1088 11.25 -34.00 12.84
N PRO A 1089 11.65 -33.52 14.02
CA PRO A 1089 12.36 -34.35 15.00
C PRO A 1089 11.50 -35.54 15.47
N VAL A 1090 12.04 -36.77 15.41
CA VAL A 1090 11.32 -38.00 15.76
C VAL A 1090 12.08 -38.96 16.68
N THR A 1091 13.30 -38.62 17.11
CA THR A 1091 14.18 -39.48 17.92
C THR A 1091 13.46 -40.18 19.08
N GLU A 1092 12.71 -39.44 19.90
CA GLU A 1092 12.07 -39.97 21.11
C GLU A 1092 10.79 -40.79 20.84
N ILE A 1093 10.34 -40.83 19.58
CA ILE A 1093 9.06 -41.41 19.17
C ILE A 1093 9.27 -42.67 18.32
N LEU A 1094 10.44 -42.76 17.66
CA LEU A 1094 10.79 -43.81 16.74
C LEU A 1094 10.97 -45.16 17.45
N THR A 1095 10.37 -46.20 16.89
CA THR A 1095 10.49 -47.59 17.35
C THR A 1095 10.99 -48.48 16.21
N LYS A 1096 11.23 -49.78 16.46
CA LYS A 1096 11.64 -50.71 15.39
C LYS A 1096 10.58 -50.83 14.27
N HIS A 1097 9.30 -50.79 14.64
CA HIS A 1097 8.16 -50.78 13.74
C HIS A 1097 7.36 -49.52 14.01
N ASN A 1098 7.02 -48.77 12.97
CA ASN A 1098 6.38 -47.47 13.10
C ASN A 1098 5.15 -47.38 12.21
N ARG A 1099 4.17 -46.62 12.69
CA ARG A 1099 2.98 -46.24 11.94
C ARG A 1099 2.96 -44.73 11.76
N LEU A 1100 3.11 -44.28 10.52
CA LEU A 1100 3.05 -42.88 10.11
C LEU A 1100 1.68 -42.59 9.50
N GLU A 1101 0.95 -41.66 10.10
CA GLU A 1101 -0.31 -41.15 9.56
C GLU A 1101 -0.11 -39.71 9.09
N ILE A 1102 -0.43 -39.43 7.83
CA ILE A 1102 -0.30 -38.11 7.25
C ILE A 1102 -1.62 -37.74 6.60
N VAL A 1103 -2.24 -36.66 7.06
CA VAL A 1103 -3.37 -36.05 6.35
C VAL A 1103 -2.81 -34.94 5.48
N ILE A 1104 -2.89 -35.05 4.16
CA ILE A 1104 -2.51 -33.99 3.22
C ILE A 1104 -3.78 -33.35 2.66
N ALA A 1105 -3.87 -32.03 2.73
CA ALA A 1105 -4.96 -31.25 2.17
C ALA A 1105 -4.48 -30.41 0.97
N THR A 1106 -5.28 -30.42 -0.10
CA THR A 1106 -4.93 -29.80 -1.39
C THR A 1106 -5.52 -28.39 -1.56
N THR A 1107 -5.20 -27.76 -2.69
CA THR A 1107 -5.99 -26.65 -3.24
C THR A 1107 -7.24 -27.17 -3.95
N ASN A 1108 -8.15 -26.26 -4.34
CA ASN A 1108 -9.36 -26.62 -5.11
C ASN A 1108 -9.11 -26.69 -6.63
N ARG A 1109 -7.94 -26.23 -7.10
CA ARG A 1109 -7.60 -26.06 -8.51
C ARG A 1109 -7.85 -27.31 -9.35
N ASN A 1110 -7.31 -28.45 -8.91
CA ASN A 1110 -7.26 -29.65 -9.75
C ASN A 1110 -8.67 -30.20 -10.03
N ARG A 1111 -9.56 -30.17 -9.03
CA ARG A 1111 -10.97 -30.56 -9.21
C ARG A 1111 -11.69 -29.63 -10.17
N LEU A 1112 -11.53 -28.31 -10.01
CA LEU A 1112 -12.15 -27.33 -10.90
C LEU A 1112 -11.69 -27.51 -12.36
N ILE A 1113 -10.39 -27.72 -12.59
CA ILE A 1113 -9.86 -27.98 -13.94
C ILE A 1113 -10.37 -29.31 -14.50
N GLY A 1114 -10.38 -30.37 -13.69
CA GLY A 1114 -10.87 -31.70 -14.07
C GLY A 1114 -12.33 -31.66 -14.53
N ASP A 1115 -13.21 -31.05 -13.74
CA ASP A 1115 -14.62 -30.88 -14.09
C ASP A 1115 -14.82 -30.12 -15.39
N LEU A 1116 -14.09 -29.02 -15.59
CA LEU A 1116 -14.16 -28.26 -16.85
C LEU A 1116 -13.62 -29.05 -18.05
N ARG A 1117 -12.62 -29.90 -17.86
CA ARG A 1117 -12.05 -30.74 -18.93
C ARG A 1117 -12.99 -31.88 -19.31
N GLU A 1118 -13.56 -32.55 -18.33
CA GLU A 1118 -14.34 -33.78 -18.54
C GLU A 1118 -15.82 -33.52 -18.80
N LYS A 1119 -16.39 -32.51 -18.14
CA LYS A 1119 -17.83 -32.24 -18.12
C LYS A 1119 -18.20 -30.87 -18.71
N GLY A 1120 -17.24 -29.95 -18.80
CA GLY A 1120 -17.47 -28.58 -19.26
C GLY A 1120 -18.16 -27.67 -18.24
N HIS A 1121 -18.50 -28.19 -17.06
CA HIS A 1121 -19.13 -27.49 -15.94
C HIS A 1121 -18.72 -28.15 -14.61
N LEU A 1122 -18.88 -27.43 -13.50
CA LEU A 1122 -18.59 -27.94 -12.16
C LEU A 1122 -19.57 -29.04 -11.74
N ASN A 1123 -19.09 -30.06 -11.03
CA ASN A 1123 -19.90 -31.20 -10.63
C ASN A 1123 -19.80 -31.47 -9.12
N ASN A 1124 -20.94 -31.47 -8.42
CA ASN A 1124 -21.05 -31.67 -6.96
C ASN A 1124 -20.27 -30.65 -6.11
N ILE A 1125 -19.73 -29.60 -6.72
CA ILE A 1125 -19.05 -28.47 -6.09
C ILE A 1125 -19.63 -27.17 -6.65
N TRP A 1126 -19.47 -26.08 -5.90
CA TRP A 1126 -19.97 -24.78 -6.29
C TRP A 1126 -19.03 -23.67 -5.83
N THR A 1127 -18.85 -22.66 -6.66
CA THR A 1127 -18.17 -21.42 -6.29
C THR A 1127 -18.76 -20.24 -7.07
N SER A 1128 -18.77 -19.05 -6.46
CA SER A 1128 -19.25 -17.83 -7.13
C SER A 1128 -18.36 -17.38 -8.28
N TYR A 1129 -17.07 -17.74 -8.26
CA TYR A 1129 -16.15 -17.44 -9.36
C TYR A 1129 -15.14 -18.57 -9.56
N ILE A 1130 -15.12 -19.14 -10.76
CA ILE A 1130 -14.33 -20.33 -11.08
C ILE A 1130 -12.83 -20.02 -11.16
N GLY A 1131 -12.45 -18.87 -11.73
CA GLY A 1131 -11.05 -18.41 -11.78
C GLY A 1131 -10.06 -19.23 -12.64
N VAL A 1132 -10.39 -20.49 -12.96
CA VAL A 1132 -9.57 -21.43 -13.73
C VAL A 1132 -10.18 -21.73 -15.10
N ARG A 1133 -9.39 -22.32 -15.99
CA ARG A 1133 -9.79 -22.69 -17.37
C ARG A 1133 -9.32 -24.11 -17.69
N LYS A 1134 -10.01 -24.81 -18.60
CA LYS A 1134 -9.68 -26.19 -19.01
C LYS A 1134 -8.23 -26.39 -19.48
N GLY A 1135 -7.61 -25.35 -20.06
CA GLY A 1135 -6.24 -25.39 -20.58
C GLY A 1135 -5.15 -25.13 -19.53
N PHE A 1136 -5.50 -24.79 -18.30
CA PHE A 1136 -4.52 -24.56 -17.24
C PHE A 1136 -3.88 -25.87 -16.77
N ASN A 1137 -2.63 -25.79 -16.31
CA ASN A 1137 -1.91 -26.92 -15.73
C ASN A 1137 -2.45 -27.28 -14.34
N LEU A 1138 -2.40 -28.58 -14.02
CA LEU A 1138 -2.68 -29.09 -12.68
C LEU A 1138 -1.56 -28.68 -11.72
N GLY A 1139 -1.91 -28.40 -10.47
CA GLY A 1139 -0.95 -28.18 -9.39
C GLY A 1139 -0.49 -29.50 -8.77
N VAL A 1140 0.63 -29.45 -8.04
CA VAL A 1140 1.16 -30.55 -7.23
C VAL A 1140 0.10 -31.04 -6.24
N SER A 1141 -0.10 -32.35 -6.14
CA SER A 1141 -1.14 -32.94 -5.28
C SER A 1141 -0.72 -34.31 -4.74
N GLY A 1142 -0.97 -34.53 -3.45
CA GLY A 1142 -0.65 -35.77 -2.74
C GLY A 1142 0.75 -35.77 -2.14
N LEU A 1143 1.20 -36.95 -1.71
CA LEU A 1143 2.53 -37.20 -1.16
C LEU A 1143 3.38 -37.96 -2.18
N ALA A 1144 4.36 -37.27 -2.77
CA ALA A 1144 5.29 -37.86 -3.74
C ALA A 1144 6.57 -38.42 -3.08
N GLY A 1145 6.90 -37.97 -1.87
CA GLY A 1145 8.11 -38.42 -1.19
C GLY A 1145 9.39 -37.91 -1.87
N PRO A 1146 10.52 -38.65 -1.77
CA PRO A 1146 10.69 -39.85 -0.95
C PRO A 1146 10.65 -39.52 0.55
N LEU A 1147 10.13 -40.47 1.36
CA LEU A 1147 10.22 -40.39 2.82
C LEU A 1147 11.64 -40.74 3.28
N LYS A 1148 12.22 -39.93 4.16
CA LYS A 1148 13.57 -40.17 4.68
C LYS A 1148 13.61 -40.01 6.19
N LEU A 1149 14.43 -40.82 6.83
CA LEU A 1149 14.95 -40.55 8.16
C LEU A 1149 16.38 -40.04 8.02
N ILE A 1150 16.64 -38.88 8.59
CA ILE A 1150 17.95 -38.23 8.59
C ILE A 1150 18.51 -38.29 9.99
N LYS A 1151 19.58 -39.05 10.20
CA LYS A 1151 20.25 -39.23 11.49
C LYS A 1151 21.49 -38.35 11.57
N TYR A 1152 21.41 -37.34 12.40
CA TYR A 1152 22.50 -36.46 12.78
C TYR A 1152 23.23 -37.05 13.98
N SER A 1153 24.49 -37.46 13.78
CA SER A 1153 25.35 -37.93 14.85
C SER A 1153 26.08 -36.76 15.50
N GLU A 1154 25.82 -36.49 16.76
CA GLU A 1154 26.62 -35.55 17.55
C GLU A 1154 27.92 -36.23 18.00
N LYS A 1155 29.06 -35.65 17.63
CA LYS A 1155 30.38 -36.23 17.86
C LYS A 1155 31.11 -35.46 18.95
N PRO A 1156 31.59 -36.12 20.02
CA PRO A 1156 32.37 -35.45 21.05
C PRO A 1156 33.76 -35.07 20.52
N CYS A 1157 34.38 -34.09 21.16
CA CYS A 1157 35.79 -33.76 20.96
C CYS A 1157 36.68 -35.01 21.11
N VAL A 1158 37.53 -35.27 20.12
CA VAL A 1158 38.48 -36.39 20.09
C VAL A 1158 39.87 -35.95 20.58
N GLU A 1159 40.26 -34.70 20.33
CA GLU A 1159 41.55 -34.16 20.79
C GLU A 1159 41.43 -32.66 21.12
N ARG A 1160 42.05 -32.25 22.24
CA ARG A 1160 42.09 -30.86 22.71
C ARG A 1160 43.54 -30.43 22.97
N LYS A 1161 44.03 -29.41 22.27
CA LYS A 1161 45.39 -28.85 22.45
C LYS A 1161 45.30 -27.36 22.79
N SER A 1162 45.72 -27.00 24.01
CA SER A 1162 45.88 -25.60 24.42
C SER A 1162 47.15 -25.02 23.81
N ALA A 1163 47.11 -23.77 23.33
CA ALA A 1163 48.32 -23.03 23.00
C ALA A 1163 49.19 -22.93 24.27
N LYS A 1164 50.34 -23.62 24.29
CA LYS A 1164 51.35 -23.40 25.32
C LYS A 1164 51.77 -21.94 25.22
N LYS A 1165 51.62 -21.17 26.30
CA LYS A 1165 52.41 -19.95 26.49
C LYS A 1165 53.88 -20.38 26.47
N GLU A 1166 54.57 -20.17 25.34
CA GLU A 1166 56.02 -20.02 25.39
C GLU A 1166 56.29 -18.78 26.23
N ARG A 1167 56.67 -18.98 27.49
CA ARG A 1167 57.43 -17.98 28.23
C ARG A 1167 58.82 -17.96 27.60
N GLY A 1168 59.08 -16.93 26.81
CA GLY A 1168 60.40 -16.47 26.38
C GLY A 1168 60.40 -14.96 26.42
#